data_AF-A0A8I1FT45-F1
#
_entry.id   AF-A0A8I1FT45-F1
#
_cell.length_a   1.000
_cell.length_b   1.000
_cell.length_c   1.000
_cell.angle_alpha   90.00
_cell.angle_beta   90.00
_cell.angle_gamma   90.00
#
_symmetry.space_group_name_H-M   'P 1'
#
loop_
_entity.id
_entity.type
_entity.pdbx_description
1 polymer ?
#
loop_
_entity_poly.entity_id
_entity_poly.type
_entity_poly.pdbx_seq_one_letter_code
_entity_poly.pdbx_strand_id
1 'polypeptide(L)'
;MDLSDIPPPGWAAPDVSVSLPTLSPPFVSPDDAARFAHELIGDHRDVQYGGAILKNTQGQFYATRPLKGAAALFRPERVMSTNKLGRFKHPPGYTCVAFYHSHADTYGQAQVLFEGWPSEDSFRRVNFFSPVDIYDMLRMASFAPVSYLSGLNGSLIKYECSGSDEEKKIAELLARARDHAHEAIDTLAKAVHILISLGTVSVIQSSELWGNRVGPLDKTFEVAAALNSLDMGHVSVQRPAFGPIVTSQALALDYVRTRMDLTADEHFGVILKHAQRNEFVVCEPVTGPMDFSLARVFIKSADNKPALLAGYELFALYGCDGEYRDPTLIPAEQASLFKNFMHPVSLEKGIEVARLVGQPLEHRALPLFIGTRDGAMLKYVSRYSADEKTLFATLSEAEGGGMELIRNLLADVEKTLSYIHLLAHAGELSVVRTSELWSRTGRVQTHWQPFLGFMRRTLSPSFISADDAARYAHEQIAGRVDAVYGGLIFQGLDNRFFATLPLAVHTRVFDPQRVIPPELLSFTPHGAAVVAVYQSHRVEPLRLWRSPVEEQLNQSMFYPHELCTAIKEREWAPSRYLSTRDGVLLKYTPSGSPLETDFMALISPPREHPEQALNNSMHVKLRANVLKPTEYVAQVSRVGGLRVVVGSALWGERGKVTPLWKPAQPRARVYTSKIQPAFSPIFTQALDAMRYAHERMGTRDGRQFGVILKSLRDDEYIATEPTLADSNSILLSTLFPLLSGTQVHNLPAGFACYSVYIAAPKEPADRVPGSVYADFIAPKDLADSAVLMSTVRDDLPRGSAYPLLYISTREGALLSYRAGGHNPLLDLDGPFSSQSSMLGGLISGKIRPTEYVRHVAGSGELQVLLSSSLWATVGRVTTAWRPNAFEIPIGNGSRANVLSLGPVFNHIDDAALYCHRRLPHPHAQDVMGAMLRSSVKNLYVAVEPLTNGVVVNGQDRIFLNALFEQGTSSNRPLPIFPPGFAPWAVYYAHRPRTPVYAKHGVNEWMDNVFWPSDICYMTKSLPRLGFALEIGYVSGNDGALLKYVRRRGKAEDDLCERVRGSDYWDNQYVHQQQLDTGRETEDEYLKALLQAGELIVVQTSRDWPAISWVTPGWKQDVGSWTAQYGPSTSAPWARSQATNRDEL
;
A
#
# COMPACT_ATOMS: atom_id res chain seq x y z
N MET A 1 -39.64 4.35 65.94
CA MET A 1 -39.51 4.52 64.48
C MET A 1 -38.09 4.14 64.15
N ASP A 2 -37.99 2.96 63.57
CA ASP A 2 -36.77 2.23 63.28
C ASP A 2 -35.95 2.94 62.20
N LEU A 3 -34.66 3.15 62.46
CA LEU A 3 -33.66 3.59 61.47
C LEU A 3 -33.19 2.42 60.57
N SER A 4 -33.83 1.25 60.67
CA SER A 4 -33.52 0.04 59.91
C SER A 4 -34.23 -0.07 58.55
N ASP A 5 -35.12 0.87 58.21
CA ASP A 5 -35.90 0.87 56.96
C ASP A 5 -35.38 1.83 55.87
N ILE A 6 -34.21 2.46 56.07
CA ILE A 6 -33.56 3.20 54.97
C ILE A 6 -32.76 2.17 54.15
N PRO A 7 -33.18 1.82 52.92
CA PRO A 7 -32.39 0.93 52.07
C PRO A 7 -31.00 1.55 51.90
N PRO A 8 -29.92 0.75 51.96
CA PRO A 8 -28.56 1.28 51.90
C PRO A 8 -28.41 2.18 50.67
N PRO A 9 -27.76 3.36 50.81
CA PRO A 9 -27.51 4.24 49.67
C PRO A 9 -26.83 3.44 48.57
N GLY A 10 -27.28 3.63 47.34
CA GLY A 10 -26.78 2.88 46.21
C GLY A 10 -25.34 3.22 45.89
N TRP A 11 -24.81 2.39 45.02
CA TRP A 11 -23.40 2.13 44.87
C TRP A 11 -22.64 3.24 44.11
N ALA A 12 -23.37 4.17 43.48
CA ALA A 12 -22.91 5.33 42.72
C ALA A 12 -23.67 6.60 43.09
N ALA A 13 -23.21 7.76 42.58
CA ALA A 13 -23.91 9.02 42.80
C ALA A 13 -25.39 8.92 42.35
N PRO A 14 -26.35 9.40 43.17
CA PRO A 14 -27.77 9.34 42.85
C PRO A 14 -28.09 10.24 41.66
N ASP A 15 -29.07 9.84 40.86
CA ASP A 15 -29.60 10.58 39.70
C ASP A 15 -28.55 10.96 38.64
N VAL A 16 -27.52 10.13 38.45
CA VAL A 16 -26.59 10.26 37.32
C VAL A 16 -27.31 9.84 36.04
N SER A 17 -27.49 10.79 35.13
CA SER A 17 -28.03 10.55 33.79
C SER A 17 -26.91 10.53 32.76
N VAL A 18 -26.78 9.42 32.04
CA VAL A 18 -25.73 9.20 31.03
C VAL A 18 -26.39 8.83 29.70
N SER A 19 -25.93 9.46 28.62
CA SER A 19 -26.32 9.06 27.26
C SER A 19 -25.71 7.70 26.93
N LEU A 20 -26.54 6.77 26.47
CA LEU A 20 -26.07 5.44 26.07
C LEU A 20 -25.04 5.58 24.94
N PRO A 21 -23.83 4.98 25.06
CA PRO A 21 -22.85 5.01 23.99
C PRO A 21 -23.34 4.25 22.75
N THR A 22 -22.77 4.57 21.59
CA THR A 22 -23.06 3.83 20.34
C THR A 22 -22.87 2.33 20.55
N LEU A 23 -23.82 1.53 20.07
CA LEU A 23 -23.79 0.08 20.20
C LEU A 23 -23.06 -0.58 19.02
N SER A 24 -22.52 -1.76 19.27
CA SER A 24 -22.02 -2.67 18.25
C SER A 24 -23.14 -3.18 17.34
N PRO A 25 -22.83 -3.88 16.25
CA PRO A 25 -23.79 -4.78 15.61
C PRO A 25 -24.32 -5.84 16.61
N PRO A 26 -25.46 -6.49 16.31
CA PRO A 26 -26.03 -7.54 17.15
C PRO A 26 -25.23 -8.85 17.08
N PHE A 27 -25.12 -9.56 18.22
CA PHE A 27 -24.44 -10.84 18.38
C PHE A 27 -25.36 -11.91 18.99
N VAL A 28 -25.01 -13.19 18.77
CA VAL A 28 -25.75 -14.35 19.29
C VAL A 28 -25.42 -14.72 20.74
N SER A 29 -24.25 -14.29 21.24
CA SER A 29 -23.76 -14.58 22.59
C SER A 29 -23.15 -13.33 23.24
N PRO A 30 -23.23 -13.19 24.58
CA PRO A 30 -22.53 -12.12 25.29
C PRO A 30 -21.01 -12.26 25.17
N ASP A 31 -20.46 -13.48 25.08
CA ASP A 31 -19.02 -13.69 24.93
C ASP A 31 -18.51 -13.17 23.57
N ASP A 32 -19.32 -13.30 22.51
CA ASP A 32 -18.97 -12.80 21.17
C ASP A 32 -19.03 -11.26 21.13
N ALA A 33 -20.03 -10.66 21.79
CA ALA A 33 -20.08 -9.20 21.98
C ALA A 33 -18.89 -8.68 22.81
N ALA A 34 -18.46 -9.43 23.83
CA ALA A 34 -17.28 -9.12 24.62
C ALA A 34 -15.99 -9.19 23.79
N ARG A 35 -15.85 -10.21 22.92
CA ARG A 35 -14.71 -10.31 21.98
C ARG A 35 -14.68 -9.15 21.01
N PHE A 36 -15.82 -8.75 20.46
CA PHE A 36 -15.88 -7.56 19.61
C PHE A 36 -15.42 -6.29 20.35
N ALA A 37 -15.84 -6.12 21.60
CA ALA A 37 -15.36 -5.02 22.43
C ALA A 37 -13.86 -5.13 22.70
N HIS A 38 -13.35 -6.33 22.98
CA HIS A 38 -11.93 -6.61 23.18
C HIS A 38 -11.09 -6.26 21.93
N GLU A 39 -11.56 -6.64 20.73
CA GLU A 39 -10.94 -6.27 19.46
C GLU A 39 -10.95 -4.75 19.22
N LEU A 40 -12.04 -4.06 19.58
CA LEU A 40 -12.12 -2.59 19.48
C LEU A 40 -11.18 -1.86 20.45
N ILE A 41 -10.99 -2.41 21.67
CA ILE A 41 -9.99 -1.91 22.61
C ILE A 41 -8.59 -2.16 22.01
N GLY A 42 -8.37 -3.29 21.34
CA GLY A 42 -7.12 -3.60 20.63
C GLY A 42 -5.91 -3.40 21.54
N ASP A 43 -4.98 -2.52 21.15
CA ASP A 43 -3.80 -2.14 21.95
C ASP A 43 -3.94 -0.76 22.61
N HIS A 44 -5.13 -0.17 22.62
CA HIS A 44 -5.40 1.05 23.36
C HIS A 44 -5.31 0.75 24.86
N ARG A 45 -4.17 1.11 25.46
CA ARG A 45 -3.83 0.90 26.87
C ARG A 45 -3.30 2.18 27.53
N ASP A 46 -3.48 3.35 26.92
CA ASP A 46 -3.08 4.63 27.53
C ASP A 46 -3.87 4.96 28.81
N VAL A 47 -5.08 4.42 28.92
CA VAL A 47 -5.89 4.38 30.14
C VAL A 47 -6.69 3.08 30.18
N GLN A 48 -7.46 2.87 31.26
CA GLN A 48 -8.51 1.85 31.26
C GLN A 48 -9.66 2.23 30.32
N TYR A 49 -10.06 1.31 29.44
CA TYR A 49 -11.27 1.43 28.63
C TYR A 49 -12.33 0.51 29.22
N GLY A 50 -13.61 0.85 29.06
CA GLY A 50 -14.68 -0.04 29.52
C GLY A 50 -16.05 0.27 28.95
N GLY A 51 -16.99 -0.62 29.24
CA GLY A 51 -18.33 -0.60 28.66
C GLY A 51 -19.26 -1.63 29.30
N ALA A 52 -20.42 -1.81 28.69
CA ALA A 52 -21.44 -2.77 29.10
C ALA A 52 -21.87 -3.64 27.91
N ILE A 53 -22.36 -4.84 28.23
CA ILE A 53 -23.00 -5.75 27.28
C ILE A 53 -24.49 -5.77 27.59
N LEU A 54 -25.28 -5.49 26.56
CA LEU A 54 -26.72 -5.32 26.61
C LEU A 54 -27.42 -6.42 25.83
N LYS A 55 -28.60 -6.83 26.30
CA LYS A 55 -29.48 -7.79 25.63
C LYS A 55 -30.78 -7.10 25.26
N ASN A 56 -31.20 -7.19 24.00
CA ASN A 56 -32.48 -6.64 23.56
C ASN A 56 -33.66 -7.60 23.84
N THR A 57 -34.88 -7.17 23.54
CA THR A 57 -36.10 -7.98 23.68
C THR A 57 -36.15 -9.20 22.76
N GLN A 58 -35.39 -9.20 21.66
CA GLN A 58 -35.25 -10.33 20.74
C GLN A 58 -34.19 -11.34 21.18
N GLY A 59 -33.51 -11.07 22.29
CA GLY A 59 -32.44 -11.92 22.83
C GLY A 59 -31.07 -11.76 22.19
N GLN A 60 -30.87 -10.75 21.33
CA GLN A 60 -29.60 -10.40 20.72
C GLN A 60 -28.74 -9.56 21.67
N PHE A 61 -27.41 -9.74 21.58
CA PHE A 61 -26.43 -9.07 22.44
C PHE A 61 -25.72 -7.93 21.72
N TYR A 62 -25.44 -6.85 22.43
CA TYR A 62 -24.78 -5.66 21.93
C TYR A 62 -23.72 -5.22 22.93
N ALA A 63 -22.51 -4.94 22.47
CA ALA A 63 -21.51 -4.24 23.27
C ALA A 63 -21.65 -2.73 23.05
N THR A 64 -21.58 -1.94 24.12
CA THR A 64 -21.35 -0.49 23.96
C THR A 64 -19.97 -0.27 23.36
N ARG A 65 -19.74 0.81 22.60
CA ARG A 65 -18.35 1.17 22.21
C ARG A 65 -17.50 1.50 23.45
N PRO A 66 -16.24 1.05 23.52
CA PRO A 66 -15.39 1.28 24.68
C PRO A 66 -15.21 2.78 24.98
N LEU A 67 -15.44 3.19 26.22
CA LEU A 67 -15.20 4.56 26.68
C LEU A 67 -13.89 4.68 27.44
N LYS A 68 -13.21 5.80 27.24
CA LYS A 68 -11.98 6.18 27.94
C LYS A 68 -12.27 6.41 29.43
N GLY A 69 -11.60 5.70 30.34
CA GLY A 69 -11.67 5.89 31.79
C GLY A 69 -10.85 7.09 32.30
N ALA A 70 -10.88 7.33 33.60
CA ALA A 70 -10.04 8.34 34.25
C ALA A 70 -8.76 7.67 34.80
N ALA A 71 -7.67 7.72 34.01
CA ALA A 71 -6.36 7.15 34.30
C ALA A 71 -6.36 5.67 34.72
N ALA A 72 -6.50 5.38 36.02
CA ALA A 72 -6.22 4.09 36.64
C ALA A 72 -7.45 3.20 36.94
N LEU A 73 -8.68 3.71 36.83
CA LEU A 73 -9.90 2.95 37.10
C LEU A 73 -11.03 3.32 36.11
N PHE A 74 -11.72 2.31 35.59
CA PHE A 74 -12.95 2.49 34.84
C PHE A 74 -14.17 2.52 35.76
N ARG A 75 -15.00 3.55 35.62
CA ARG A 75 -16.20 3.77 36.42
C ARG A 75 -17.44 3.43 35.59
N PRO A 76 -18.22 2.40 35.94
CA PRO A 76 -19.35 1.98 35.12
C PRO A 76 -20.53 2.99 35.08
N GLU A 77 -20.54 4.00 35.96
CA GLU A 77 -21.40 5.19 35.89
C GLU A 77 -21.22 5.98 34.59
N ARG A 78 -20.11 5.79 33.86
CA ARG A 78 -19.87 6.45 32.56
C ARG A 78 -20.68 5.87 31.42
N VAL A 79 -21.30 4.70 31.62
CA VAL A 79 -22.03 3.96 30.59
C VAL A 79 -23.47 3.73 31.01
N MET A 80 -23.74 3.74 32.31
CA MET A 80 -25.01 3.31 32.88
C MET A 80 -25.55 4.33 33.88
N SER A 81 -26.80 4.74 33.67
CA SER A 81 -27.48 5.73 34.51
C SER A 81 -27.92 5.16 35.86
N THR A 82 -28.09 6.01 36.88
CA THR A 82 -28.54 5.61 38.22
C THR A 82 -29.92 6.18 38.58
N ASN A 83 -30.54 5.63 39.63
CA ASN A 83 -31.78 6.14 40.22
C ASN A 83 -31.51 7.06 41.42
N LYS A 84 -32.59 7.57 42.03
CA LYS A 84 -32.54 8.41 43.24
C LYS A 84 -31.84 7.74 44.42
N LEU A 85 -31.81 6.41 44.42
CA LEU A 85 -31.13 5.60 45.41
C LEU A 85 -29.72 5.22 44.97
N GLY A 86 -29.14 5.78 43.89
CA GLY A 86 -27.79 5.44 43.42
C GLY A 86 -27.63 4.03 42.82
N ARG A 87 -28.73 3.33 42.47
CA ARG A 87 -28.71 2.01 41.81
C ARG A 87 -28.78 2.15 40.29
N PHE A 88 -28.13 1.25 39.55
CA PHE A 88 -28.14 1.29 38.09
C PHE A 88 -29.55 1.07 37.51
N LYS A 89 -29.81 1.71 36.38
CA LYS A 89 -31.01 1.51 35.55
C LYS A 89 -30.64 0.89 34.22
N HIS A 90 -31.39 -0.12 33.80
CA HIS A 90 -31.26 -0.66 32.46
C HIS A 90 -31.68 0.38 31.39
N PRO A 91 -30.98 0.48 30.26
CA PRO A 91 -31.36 1.39 29.18
C PRO A 91 -32.71 1.00 28.56
N PRO A 92 -33.52 1.95 28.03
CA PRO A 92 -34.79 1.63 27.39
C PRO A 92 -34.63 0.60 26.26
N GLY A 93 -35.38 -0.50 26.32
CA GLY A 93 -35.34 -1.57 25.31
C GLY A 93 -34.22 -2.61 25.48
N TYR A 94 -33.37 -2.47 26.50
CA TYR A 94 -32.22 -3.34 26.74
C TYR A 94 -32.09 -3.75 28.21
N THR A 95 -31.56 -4.94 28.46
CA THR A 95 -31.14 -5.40 29.79
C THR A 95 -29.61 -5.49 29.82
N CYS A 96 -28.98 -4.91 30.83
CA CYS A 96 -27.53 -5.04 31.02
C CYS A 96 -27.23 -6.43 31.59
N VAL A 97 -26.36 -7.19 30.92
CA VAL A 97 -26.01 -8.57 31.30
C VAL A 97 -24.56 -8.71 31.77
N ALA A 98 -23.68 -7.79 31.38
CA ALA A 98 -22.29 -7.79 31.81
C ALA A 98 -21.64 -6.41 31.73
N PHE A 99 -20.56 -6.22 32.47
CA PHE A 99 -19.60 -5.13 32.26
C PHE A 99 -18.29 -5.66 31.68
N TYR A 100 -17.57 -4.82 30.96
CA TYR A 100 -16.21 -5.15 30.52
C TYR A 100 -15.28 -3.96 30.71
N HIS A 101 -14.01 -4.25 30.96
CA HIS A 101 -12.96 -3.22 30.99
C HIS A 101 -11.58 -3.76 30.60
N SER A 102 -10.63 -2.84 30.37
CA SER A 102 -9.22 -3.12 30.17
C SER A 102 -8.37 -2.43 31.24
N HIS A 103 -7.15 -2.92 31.44
CA HIS A 103 -6.14 -2.22 32.21
C HIS A 103 -5.34 -1.25 31.34
N ALA A 104 -4.79 -0.21 31.98
CA ALA A 104 -3.82 0.69 31.35
C ALA A 104 -2.42 0.04 31.35
N ASP A 105 -1.57 0.41 30.40
CA ASP A 105 -0.16 0.06 30.32
C ASP A 105 0.64 0.93 31.30
N THR A 106 0.42 0.70 32.59
CA THR A 106 1.13 1.39 33.68
C THR A 106 2.41 0.68 34.07
N TYR A 107 3.00 -0.16 33.20
CA TYR A 107 4.16 -0.99 33.52
C TYR A 107 5.33 -0.19 34.10
N GLY A 108 5.71 0.90 33.44
CA GLY A 108 6.80 1.78 33.89
C GLY A 108 6.51 2.50 35.22
N GLN A 109 5.24 2.74 35.54
CA GLN A 109 4.83 3.35 36.82
C GLN A 109 4.73 2.30 37.93
N ALA A 110 4.29 1.08 37.62
CA ALA A 110 4.24 -0.05 38.55
C ALA A 110 5.64 -0.48 38.99
N GLN A 111 6.64 -0.50 38.10
CA GLN A 111 8.03 -0.77 38.48
C GLN A 111 8.59 0.24 39.50
N VAL A 112 8.21 1.51 39.38
CA VAL A 112 8.67 2.58 40.30
C VAL A 112 7.92 2.52 41.64
N LEU A 113 6.62 2.16 41.62
CA LEU A 113 5.79 2.05 42.82
C LEU A 113 6.09 0.79 43.66
N PHE A 114 6.65 -0.26 43.07
CA PHE A 114 6.92 -1.56 43.70
C PHE A 114 8.40 -1.96 43.62
N GLU A 115 9.29 -1.04 43.99
CA GLU A 115 10.74 -1.30 44.09
C GLU A 115 11.00 -2.48 45.06
N GLY A 116 11.52 -3.60 44.54
CA GLY A 116 11.83 -4.82 45.31
C GLY A 116 11.00 -6.07 44.97
N TRP A 117 9.97 -5.95 44.13
CA TRP A 117 9.23 -7.10 43.60
C TRP A 117 9.94 -7.73 42.39
N PRO A 118 9.85 -9.07 42.19
CA PRO A 118 10.25 -9.69 40.93
C PRO A 118 9.47 -9.07 39.77
N SER A 119 10.16 -8.68 38.69
CA SER A 119 9.56 -8.04 37.50
C SER A 119 8.43 -8.87 36.86
N GLU A 120 8.46 -10.20 37.04
CA GLU A 120 7.45 -11.14 36.55
C GLU A 120 6.09 -11.01 37.25
N ASP A 121 6.06 -10.69 38.55
CA ASP A 121 4.80 -10.67 39.33
C ASP A 121 4.02 -9.36 39.18
N SER A 122 4.70 -8.24 38.91
CA SER A 122 4.07 -6.96 38.57
C SER A 122 3.31 -7.02 37.22
N PHE A 123 3.80 -7.84 36.28
CA PHE A 123 3.20 -8.04 34.96
C PHE A 123 1.98 -9.00 34.99
N ARG A 124 2.04 -10.04 35.82
CA ARG A 124 0.92 -10.95 36.05
C ARG A 124 -0.33 -10.22 36.57
N ARG A 125 -0.13 -9.20 37.41
CA ARG A 125 -1.20 -8.41 38.01
C ARG A 125 -2.06 -7.62 37.01
N VAL A 126 -1.50 -7.15 35.90
CA VAL A 126 -2.24 -6.35 34.89
C VAL A 126 -3.02 -7.20 33.87
N ASN A 127 -2.86 -8.53 33.91
CA ASN A 127 -3.59 -9.47 33.05
C ASN A 127 -4.74 -10.20 33.78
N PHE A 128 -5.12 -9.74 34.97
CA PHE A 128 -6.24 -10.29 35.75
C PHE A 128 -6.91 -9.22 36.60
N PHE A 129 -8.10 -9.52 37.14
CA PHE A 129 -8.88 -8.59 37.94
C PHE A 129 -8.08 -8.14 39.18
N SER A 130 -7.93 -6.82 39.34
CA SER A 130 -7.32 -6.24 40.54
C SER A 130 -8.24 -6.41 41.76
N PRO A 131 -7.73 -6.28 43.00
CA PRO A 131 -8.57 -6.35 44.19
C PRO A 131 -9.74 -5.36 44.19
N VAL A 132 -9.55 -4.18 43.57
CA VAL A 132 -10.61 -3.17 43.41
C VAL A 132 -11.66 -3.66 42.41
N ASP A 133 -11.23 -4.26 41.30
CA ASP A 133 -12.15 -4.84 40.31
C ASP A 133 -12.98 -5.95 40.95
N ILE A 134 -12.36 -6.88 41.68
CA ILE A 134 -13.05 -7.99 42.35
C ILE A 134 -14.11 -7.45 43.31
N TYR A 135 -13.76 -6.44 44.12
CA TYR A 135 -14.70 -5.81 45.03
C TYR A 135 -15.90 -5.19 44.28
N ASP A 136 -15.64 -4.42 43.22
CA ASP A 136 -16.70 -3.77 42.46
C ASP A 136 -17.59 -4.79 41.72
N MET A 137 -17.00 -5.84 41.16
CA MET A 137 -17.71 -6.94 40.48
C MET A 137 -18.69 -7.67 41.40
N LEU A 138 -18.21 -8.11 42.58
CA LEU A 138 -19.05 -8.83 43.55
C LEU A 138 -20.21 -7.97 44.05
N ARG A 139 -19.98 -6.65 44.20
CA ARG A 139 -21.03 -5.71 44.62
C ARG A 139 -22.06 -5.44 43.52
N MET A 140 -21.65 -5.48 42.25
CA MET A 140 -22.51 -5.27 41.08
C MET A 140 -23.26 -6.54 40.63
N ALA A 141 -22.93 -7.71 41.19
CA ALA A 141 -23.47 -9.01 40.76
C ALA A 141 -25.01 -9.07 40.69
N SER A 142 -25.71 -8.35 41.58
CA SER A 142 -27.19 -8.28 41.60
C SER A 142 -27.80 -7.53 40.40
N PHE A 143 -27.03 -6.67 39.72
CA PHE A 143 -27.45 -5.94 38.51
C PHE A 143 -26.91 -6.60 37.23
N ALA A 144 -25.64 -7.02 37.24
CA ALA A 144 -25.00 -7.73 36.14
C ALA A 144 -24.04 -8.79 36.73
N PRO A 145 -24.34 -10.09 36.63
CA PRO A 145 -23.57 -11.14 37.29
C PRO A 145 -22.25 -11.48 36.59
N VAL A 146 -22.03 -10.98 35.37
CA VAL A 146 -20.87 -11.30 34.53
C VAL A 146 -19.97 -10.08 34.37
N SER A 147 -18.66 -10.30 34.45
CA SER A 147 -17.65 -9.27 34.14
C SER A 147 -16.55 -9.82 33.25
N TYR A 148 -16.13 -9.03 32.27
CA TYR A 148 -15.06 -9.37 31.33
C TYR A 148 -13.84 -8.45 31.51
N LEU A 149 -12.65 -9.04 31.44
CA LEU A 149 -11.39 -8.30 31.43
C LEU A 149 -10.63 -8.53 30.14
N SER A 150 -10.31 -7.42 29.47
CA SER A 150 -9.41 -7.35 28.32
C SER A 150 -7.96 -7.16 28.79
N GLY A 151 -7.17 -8.23 28.77
CA GLY A 151 -5.76 -8.24 29.16
C GLY A 151 -4.83 -7.52 28.17
N LEU A 152 -3.57 -7.32 28.56
CA LEU A 152 -2.54 -6.63 27.78
C LEU A 152 -2.01 -7.48 26.62
N ASN A 153 -1.92 -8.81 26.78
CA ASN A 153 -1.43 -9.73 25.75
C ASN A 153 -2.56 -10.39 24.94
N GLY A 154 -3.69 -9.71 24.79
CA GLY A 154 -4.83 -10.24 24.03
C GLY A 154 -5.59 -11.37 24.73
N SER A 155 -5.48 -11.52 26.06
CA SER A 155 -6.36 -12.42 26.80
C SER A 155 -7.72 -11.77 27.08
N LEU A 156 -8.77 -12.58 27.06
CA LEU A 156 -10.12 -12.18 27.46
C LEU A 156 -10.61 -13.14 28.54
N ILE A 157 -10.82 -12.61 29.74
CA ILE A 157 -11.18 -13.38 30.92
C ILE A 157 -12.60 -13.01 31.32
N LYS A 158 -13.37 -14.02 31.70
CA LYS A 158 -14.73 -13.87 32.16
C LYS A 158 -14.83 -14.37 33.59
N TYR A 159 -15.54 -13.63 34.43
CA TYR A 159 -15.96 -14.08 35.74
C TYR A 159 -17.49 -14.03 35.83
N GLU A 160 -18.09 -15.14 36.26
CA GLU A 160 -19.51 -15.22 36.58
C GLU A 160 -19.68 -15.41 38.10
N CYS A 161 -20.38 -14.46 38.72
CA CYS A 161 -20.67 -14.51 40.15
C CYS A 161 -21.70 -15.59 40.45
N SER A 162 -21.48 -16.38 41.49
CA SER A 162 -22.42 -17.41 41.96
C SER A 162 -23.54 -16.83 42.84
N GLY A 163 -23.32 -15.67 43.45
CA GLY A 163 -24.20 -15.07 44.45
C GLY A 163 -24.10 -15.71 45.83
N SER A 164 -23.05 -16.52 46.08
CA SER A 164 -22.83 -17.23 47.35
C SER A 164 -22.61 -16.29 48.54
N ASP A 165 -22.85 -16.78 49.76
CA ASP A 165 -22.57 -15.99 50.97
C ASP A 165 -21.06 -15.83 51.21
N GLU A 166 -20.24 -16.73 50.68
CA GLU A 166 -18.78 -16.63 50.63
C GLU A 166 -18.32 -15.44 49.78
N GLU A 167 -18.95 -15.18 48.63
CA GLU A 167 -18.67 -13.99 47.80
C GLU A 167 -18.93 -12.70 48.58
N LYS A 168 -20.02 -12.63 49.36
CA LYS A 168 -20.35 -11.46 50.19
C LYS A 168 -19.31 -11.22 51.29
N LYS A 169 -18.85 -12.28 51.96
CA LYS A 169 -17.79 -12.20 52.99
C LYS A 169 -16.47 -11.67 52.43
N ILE A 170 -16.08 -12.13 51.24
CA ILE A 170 -14.87 -11.65 50.56
C ILE A 170 -15.02 -10.19 50.11
N ALA A 171 -16.18 -9.79 49.62
CA ALA A 171 -16.45 -8.39 49.29
C ALA A 171 -16.34 -7.47 50.53
N GLU A 172 -16.85 -7.90 51.70
CA GLU A 172 -16.68 -7.16 52.96
C GLU A 172 -15.22 -7.08 53.41
N LEU A 173 -14.45 -8.17 53.25
CA LEU A 173 -13.02 -8.19 53.56
C LEU A 173 -12.24 -7.21 52.69
N LEU A 174 -12.48 -7.23 51.38
CA LEU A 174 -11.86 -6.30 50.43
C LEU A 174 -12.27 -4.84 50.69
N ALA A 175 -13.52 -4.59 51.09
CA ALA A 175 -13.98 -3.26 51.51
C ALA A 175 -13.16 -2.73 52.69
N ARG A 176 -13.00 -3.55 53.74
CA ARG A 176 -12.19 -3.18 54.92
C ARG A 176 -10.71 -2.98 54.56
N ALA A 177 -10.15 -3.83 53.72
CA ALA A 177 -8.75 -3.70 53.28
C ALA A 177 -8.50 -2.40 52.51
N ARG A 178 -9.47 -1.98 51.68
CA ARG A 178 -9.45 -0.70 50.96
C ARG A 178 -9.46 0.49 51.91
N ASP A 179 -10.28 0.46 52.95
CA ASP A 179 -10.38 1.54 53.95
C ASP A 179 -9.10 1.70 54.79
N HIS A 180 -8.31 0.62 54.95
CA HIS A 180 -7.07 0.60 55.74
C HIS A 180 -5.79 0.63 54.87
N ALA A 181 -5.91 0.86 53.55
CA ALA A 181 -4.79 0.90 52.59
C ALA A 181 -3.84 -0.32 52.62
N HIS A 182 -4.37 -1.51 52.91
CA HIS A 182 -3.63 -2.77 52.89
C HIS A 182 -3.94 -3.59 51.63
N GLU A 183 -2.93 -4.16 50.99
CA GLU A 183 -3.14 -5.11 49.88
C GLU A 183 -3.55 -6.48 50.44
N ALA A 184 -4.82 -6.85 50.29
CA ALA A 184 -5.37 -8.12 50.76
C ALA A 184 -5.00 -9.33 49.88
N ILE A 185 -4.55 -9.09 48.64
CA ILE A 185 -4.15 -10.13 47.67
C ILE A 185 -2.79 -9.73 47.09
N ASP A 186 -1.78 -10.53 47.39
CA ASP A 186 -0.36 -10.28 47.10
C ASP A 186 0.14 -10.98 45.82
N THR A 187 -0.58 -11.96 45.24
CA THR A 187 -0.20 -12.60 43.97
C THR A 187 -1.38 -12.91 43.05
N LEU A 188 -1.12 -12.95 41.74
CA LEU A 188 -2.11 -13.37 40.71
C LEU A 188 -2.67 -14.77 41.00
N ALA A 189 -1.79 -15.73 41.30
CA ALA A 189 -2.21 -17.12 41.54
C ALA A 189 -3.21 -17.23 42.69
N LYS A 190 -2.97 -16.49 43.79
CA LYS A 190 -3.93 -16.42 44.91
C LYS A 190 -5.26 -15.79 44.49
N ALA A 191 -5.24 -14.71 43.71
CA ALA A 191 -6.46 -14.06 43.19
C ALA A 191 -7.31 -15.04 42.36
N VAL A 192 -6.67 -15.79 41.46
CA VAL A 192 -7.32 -16.78 40.59
C VAL A 192 -7.94 -17.90 41.41
N HIS A 193 -7.20 -18.50 42.35
CA HIS A 193 -7.74 -19.58 43.21
C HIS A 193 -8.90 -19.11 44.08
N ILE A 194 -8.84 -17.88 44.61
CA ILE A 194 -9.96 -17.28 45.36
C ILE A 194 -11.19 -17.22 44.46
N LEU A 195 -11.11 -16.61 43.27
CA LEU A 195 -12.27 -16.48 42.40
C LEU A 195 -12.81 -17.83 41.89
N ILE A 196 -11.95 -18.81 41.60
CA ILE A 196 -12.39 -20.18 41.24
C ILE A 196 -13.14 -20.86 42.38
N SER A 197 -12.80 -20.55 43.64
CA SER A 197 -13.51 -21.10 44.80
C SER A 197 -14.87 -20.44 45.06
N LEU A 198 -15.07 -19.21 44.57
CA LEU A 198 -16.24 -18.38 44.82
C LEU A 198 -17.28 -18.45 43.70
N GLY A 199 -16.84 -18.52 42.45
CA GLY A 199 -17.68 -18.52 41.26
C GLY A 199 -17.00 -19.22 40.09
N THR A 200 -17.34 -18.81 38.86
CA THR A 200 -16.76 -19.43 37.65
C THR A 200 -15.83 -18.44 36.94
N VAL A 201 -14.53 -18.73 36.95
CA VAL A 201 -13.54 -18.04 36.12
C VAL A 201 -13.38 -18.81 34.82
N SER A 202 -13.61 -18.16 33.68
CA SER A 202 -13.44 -18.76 32.36
C SER A 202 -12.47 -17.94 31.51
N VAL A 203 -11.57 -18.63 30.81
CA VAL A 203 -10.68 -18.01 29.82
C VAL A 203 -11.36 -18.13 28.46
N ILE A 204 -11.88 -17.00 27.95
CA ILE A 204 -12.59 -16.95 26.66
C ILE A 204 -11.58 -16.93 25.52
N GLN A 205 -10.53 -16.14 25.70
CA GLN A 205 -9.39 -16.00 24.81
C GLN A 205 -8.12 -16.07 25.67
N SER A 206 -7.29 -17.07 25.40
CA SER A 206 -6.12 -17.41 26.20
C SER A 206 -4.93 -16.52 25.87
N SER A 207 -3.86 -16.63 26.65
CA SER A 207 -2.55 -16.09 26.30
C SER A 207 -1.51 -17.02 26.90
N GLU A 208 -0.23 -16.79 26.62
CA GLU A 208 0.88 -17.57 27.18
C GLU A 208 0.81 -17.70 28.71
N LEU A 209 0.38 -16.65 29.42
CA LEU A 209 0.13 -16.65 30.87
C LEU A 209 -0.87 -17.71 31.36
N TRP A 210 -1.81 -18.12 30.50
CA TRP A 210 -2.88 -19.07 30.80
C TRP A 210 -2.55 -20.48 30.29
N GLY A 211 -1.33 -20.70 29.78
CA GLY A 211 -0.86 -22.01 29.28
C GLY A 211 -1.73 -22.56 28.14
N ASN A 212 -2.26 -21.67 27.28
CA ASN A 212 -3.20 -21.99 26.20
C ASN A 212 -4.51 -22.67 26.66
N ARG A 213 -4.80 -22.68 27.98
CA ARG A 213 -6.08 -23.19 28.50
C ARG A 213 -7.21 -22.24 28.16
N VAL A 214 -8.37 -22.82 27.89
CA VAL A 214 -9.61 -22.12 27.54
C VAL A 214 -10.80 -22.76 28.22
N GLY A 215 -11.85 -21.98 28.45
CA GLY A 215 -13.02 -22.43 29.21
C GLY A 215 -12.86 -22.27 30.72
N PRO A 216 -13.73 -22.92 31.51
CA PRO A 216 -13.75 -22.75 32.97
C PRO A 216 -12.48 -23.33 33.60
N LEU A 217 -11.86 -22.56 34.50
CA LEU A 217 -10.70 -22.97 35.27
C LEU A 217 -11.12 -23.78 36.50
N ASP A 218 -10.33 -24.78 36.85
CA ASP A 218 -10.51 -25.60 38.04
C ASP A 218 -9.42 -25.34 39.10
N LYS A 219 -9.57 -25.96 40.27
CA LYS A 219 -8.63 -25.78 41.40
C LYS A 219 -7.23 -26.34 41.14
N THR A 220 -7.02 -27.11 40.07
CA THR A 220 -5.72 -27.68 39.67
C THR A 220 -4.94 -26.78 38.72
N PHE A 221 -5.52 -25.64 38.34
CA PHE A 221 -4.87 -24.66 37.50
C PHE A 221 -3.71 -23.98 38.26
N GLU A 222 -2.51 -24.06 37.68
CA GLU A 222 -1.38 -23.24 38.10
C GLU A 222 -1.06 -22.22 36.98
N VAL A 223 -0.74 -20.99 37.37
CA VAL A 223 -0.29 -19.96 36.43
C VAL A 223 1.03 -20.44 35.83
N ALA A 224 1.10 -20.55 34.50
CA ALA A 224 2.28 -21.07 33.83
C ALA A 224 3.54 -20.28 34.23
N ALA A 225 4.64 -20.98 34.51
CA ALA A 225 5.96 -20.37 34.47
C ALA A 225 6.17 -19.79 33.06
N ALA A 226 6.87 -18.66 32.93
CA ALA A 226 7.18 -18.10 31.61
C ALA A 226 7.93 -19.17 30.79
N LEU A 227 7.21 -19.86 29.91
CA LEU A 227 7.76 -20.99 29.17
C LEU A 227 8.74 -20.46 28.12
N ASN A 228 9.92 -21.08 28.07
CA ASN A 228 10.94 -20.85 27.04
C ASN A 228 10.48 -21.25 25.62
N SER A 229 9.28 -21.83 25.48
CA SER A 229 8.64 -22.16 24.21
C SER A 229 7.30 -21.44 24.15
N LEU A 230 7.32 -20.23 23.57
CA LEU A 230 6.08 -19.59 23.13
C LEU A 230 5.56 -20.42 21.96
N ASP A 231 4.53 -21.22 22.21
CA ASP A 231 3.87 -21.93 21.13
C ASP A 231 3.20 -20.87 20.26
N MET A 232 3.70 -20.75 19.04
CA MET A 232 3.39 -19.69 18.08
C MET A 232 1.97 -19.76 17.51
N GLY A 233 1.14 -20.63 18.07
CA GLY A 233 -0.24 -20.82 17.67
C GLY A 233 -1.09 -19.57 17.91
N HIS A 234 -2.14 -19.47 17.10
CA HIS A 234 -3.25 -18.55 17.30
C HIS A 234 -3.71 -18.51 18.75
N VAL A 235 -4.23 -17.35 19.16
CA VAL A 235 -4.79 -17.19 20.49
C VAL A 235 -5.79 -18.33 20.74
N SER A 236 -5.49 -19.19 21.71
CA SER A 236 -6.36 -20.32 22.00
C SER A 236 -7.69 -19.76 22.50
N VAL A 237 -8.78 -20.07 21.81
CA VAL A 237 -10.13 -19.59 22.15
C VAL A 237 -11.01 -20.76 22.59
N GLN A 238 -11.85 -20.56 23.59
CA GLN A 238 -12.75 -21.61 24.13
C GLN A 238 -13.63 -22.25 23.05
N ARG A 239 -14.06 -21.40 22.14
CA ARG A 239 -14.68 -21.73 20.87
C ARG A 239 -14.31 -20.64 19.87
N PRO A 240 -14.34 -20.89 18.56
CA PRO A 240 -14.29 -19.83 17.57
C PRO A 240 -15.41 -18.81 17.84
N ALA A 241 -15.12 -17.51 17.70
CA ALA A 241 -16.17 -16.51 17.91
C ALA A 241 -17.18 -16.58 16.76
N PHE A 242 -18.43 -16.23 17.06
CA PHE A 242 -19.40 -15.97 16.00
C PHE A 242 -19.46 -14.46 15.74
N GLY A 243 -19.30 -14.09 14.48
CA GLY A 243 -19.37 -12.71 14.03
C GLY A 243 -20.74 -12.06 14.22
N PRO A 244 -20.89 -10.80 13.81
CA PRO A 244 -22.14 -10.08 13.94
C PRO A 244 -23.25 -10.75 13.11
N ILE A 245 -24.50 -10.62 13.58
CA ILE A 245 -25.68 -11.06 12.83
C ILE A 245 -25.86 -10.13 11.64
N VAL A 246 -25.81 -10.70 10.42
CA VAL A 246 -25.97 -9.96 9.16
C VAL A 246 -27.24 -10.39 8.43
N THR A 247 -27.78 -9.51 7.59
CA THR A 247 -29.10 -9.69 6.95
C THR A 247 -29.07 -10.32 5.56
N SER A 248 -27.87 -10.64 5.04
CA SER A 248 -27.72 -11.24 3.70
C SER A 248 -26.52 -12.18 3.62
N GLN A 249 -26.60 -13.14 2.69
CA GLN A 249 -25.50 -14.04 2.38
C GLN A 249 -24.27 -13.28 1.87
N ALA A 250 -24.45 -12.22 1.08
CA ALA A 250 -23.33 -11.43 0.56
C ALA A 250 -22.52 -10.78 1.69
N LEU A 251 -23.19 -10.19 2.68
CA LEU A 251 -22.53 -9.61 3.87
C LEU A 251 -21.82 -10.69 4.71
N ALA A 252 -22.40 -11.89 4.80
CA ALA A 252 -21.76 -13.01 5.47
C ALA A 252 -20.46 -13.43 4.75
N LEU A 253 -20.46 -13.49 3.42
CA LEU A 253 -19.27 -13.83 2.63
C LEU A 253 -18.20 -12.74 2.70
N ASP A 254 -18.58 -11.45 2.74
CA ASP A 254 -17.63 -10.36 2.96
C ASP A 254 -16.99 -10.43 4.35
N TYR A 255 -17.75 -10.81 5.38
CA TYR A 255 -17.22 -11.05 6.72
C TYR A 255 -16.27 -12.25 6.75
N VAL A 256 -16.64 -13.38 6.13
CA VAL A 256 -15.77 -14.55 5.95
C VAL A 256 -14.43 -14.13 5.38
N ARG A 257 -14.43 -13.43 4.23
CA ARG A 257 -13.20 -12.98 3.57
C ARG A 257 -12.34 -12.10 4.48
N THR A 258 -12.95 -11.14 5.16
CA THR A 258 -12.22 -10.23 6.07
C THR A 258 -11.48 -11.01 7.17
N ARG A 259 -12.06 -12.11 7.68
CA ARG A 259 -11.38 -12.97 8.65
C ARG A 259 -10.34 -13.90 7.98
N MET A 260 -10.62 -14.44 6.80
CA MET A 260 -9.65 -15.29 6.07
C MET A 260 -8.37 -14.52 5.71
N ASP A 261 -8.49 -13.25 5.30
CA ASP A 261 -7.37 -12.35 5.00
C ASP A 261 -6.50 -12.01 6.25
N LEU A 262 -7.00 -12.30 7.46
CA LEU A 262 -6.25 -12.15 8.71
C LEU A 262 -5.59 -13.46 9.16
N THR A 263 -5.94 -14.60 8.56
CA THR A 263 -5.50 -15.93 8.98
C THR A 263 -4.55 -16.53 7.95
N ALA A 264 -3.26 -16.62 8.31
CA ALA A 264 -2.22 -17.13 7.41
C ALA A 264 -2.23 -18.67 7.28
N ASP A 265 -2.55 -19.39 8.35
CA ASP A 265 -2.57 -20.85 8.36
C ASP A 265 -3.76 -21.43 7.59
N GLU A 266 -3.72 -22.73 7.29
CA GLU A 266 -4.91 -23.44 6.80
C GLU A 266 -6.03 -23.38 7.84
N HIS A 267 -7.25 -23.15 7.36
CA HIS A 267 -8.38 -22.97 8.25
C HIS A 267 -9.73 -23.25 7.59
N PHE A 268 -10.69 -23.61 8.41
CA PHE A 268 -12.08 -23.78 7.99
C PHE A 268 -13.04 -23.07 8.93
N GLY A 269 -14.30 -22.97 8.53
CA GLY A 269 -15.36 -22.54 9.42
C GLY A 269 -16.74 -22.81 8.84
N VAL A 270 -17.74 -22.24 9.49
CA VAL A 270 -19.15 -22.48 9.14
C VAL A 270 -19.93 -21.18 9.04
N ILE A 271 -20.94 -21.19 8.18
CA ILE A 271 -21.96 -20.16 8.06
C ILE A 271 -23.28 -20.76 8.54
N LEU A 272 -23.94 -20.06 9.45
CA LEU A 272 -25.24 -20.40 10.01
C LEU A 272 -26.31 -19.47 9.46
N LYS A 273 -27.52 -20.00 9.27
CA LYS A 273 -28.71 -19.23 8.91
C LYS A 273 -29.81 -19.45 9.95
N HIS A 274 -30.50 -18.38 10.33
CA HIS A 274 -31.65 -18.50 11.23
C HIS A 274 -32.82 -19.21 10.52
N ALA A 275 -33.47 -20.15 11.21
CA ALA A 275 -34.52 -21.00 10.61
C ALA A 275 -35.73 -20.20 10.06
N GLN A 276 -36.06 -19.09 10.71
CA GLN A 276 -37.29 -18.30 10.41
C GLN A 276 -37.01 -16.88 9.89
N ARG A 277 -35.76 -16.41 9.96
CA ARG A 277 -35.38 -15.02 9.68
C ARG A 277 -34.26 -15.00 8.66
N ASN A 278 -34.19 -13.97 7.83
CA ASN A 278 -33.10 -13.84 6.87
C ASN A 278 -31.84 -13.28 7.55
N GLU A 279 -31.35 -14.00 8.54
CA GLU A 279 -30.21 -13.63 9.38
C GLU A 279 -29.13 -14.71 9.26
N PHE A 280 -27.89 -14.26 9.09
CA PHE A 280 -26.72 -15.11 8.94
C PHE A 280 -25.70 -14.78 10.03
N VAL A 281 -24.99 -15.80 10.46
CA VAL A 281 -23.92 -15.68 11.45
C VAL A 281 -22.75 -16.53 10.97
N VAL A 282 -21.55 -15.96 11.03
CA VAL A 282 -20.33 -16.60 10.52
C VAL A 282 -19.44 -16.93 11.71
N CYS A 283 -19.01 -18.18 11.79
CA CYS A 283 -17.97 -18.61 12.69
C CYS A 283 -16.62 -18.07 12.22
N GLU A 284 -15.76 -17.61 13.13
CA GLU A 284 -14.38 -17.25 12.81
C GLU A 284 -13.52 -18.45 12.37
N PRO A 285 -12.42 -18.21 11.63
CA PRO A 285 -11.53 -19.26 11.17
C PRO A 285 -11.03 -20.19 12.28
N VAL A 286 -11.21 -21.49 12.08
CA VAL A 286 -10.65 -22.56 12.91
C VAL A 286 -9.37 -23.05 12.25
N THR A 287 -8.23 -22.77 12.88
CA THR A 287 -6.91 -23.15 12.37
C THR A 287 -6.50 -24.55 12.80
N GLY A 288 -5.54 -25.15 12.09
CA GLY A 288 -5.05 -26.51 12.32
C GLY A 288 -5.60 -27.49 11.27
N PRO A 289 -5.68 -28.80 11.56
CA PRO A 289 -6.01 -29.80 10.56
C PRO A 289 -7.32 -29.49 9.83
N MET A 290 -7.32 -29.53 8.51
CA MET A 290 -8.49 -29.30 7.66
C MET A 290 -9.45 -30.50 7.66
N ASP A 291 -10.00 -30.84 8.84
CA ASP A 291 -10.93 -31.95 9.06
C ASP A 291 -12.41 -31.55 8.99
N PHE A 292 -12.71 -30.24 8.95
CA PHE A 292 -14.06 -29.68 8.98
C PHE A 292 -14.91 -30.20 10.17
N SER A 293 -14.26 -30.57 11.28
CA SER A 293 -14.94 -31.16 12.42
C SER A 293 -15.82 -30.15 13.15
N LEU A 294 -17.13 -30.39 13.13
CA LEU A 294 -18.11 -29.54 13.85
C LEU A 294 -17.88 -29.52 15.37
N ALA A 295 -17.22 -30.54 15.93
CA ALA A 295 -16.87 -30.59 17.34
C ALA A 295 -15.80 -29.57 17.75
N ARG A 296 -15.06 -29.01 16.78
CA ARG A 296 -14.08 -27.92 16.98
C ARG A 296 -14.71 -26.53 16.84
N VAL A 297 -15.95 -26.47 16.33
CA VAL A 297 -16.71 -25.23 16.12
C VAL A 297 -17.72 -25.00 17.23
N PHE A 298 -18.46 -26.03 17.62
CA PHE A 298 -19.53 -25.93 18.61
C PHE A 298 -19.13 -26.49 19.96
N ILE A 299 -19.70 -25.91 21.02
CA ILE A 299 -19.59 -26.47 22.37
C ILE A 299 -20.31 -27.82 22.38
N LYS A 300 -19.68 -28.80 23.02
CA LYS A 300 -20.25 -30.14 23.22
C LYS A 300 -21.39 -30.07 24.25
N SER A 301 -22.53 -30.65 23.91
CA SER A 301 -23.65 -30.88 24.85
C SER A 301 -23.24 -31.85 25.97
N ALA A 302 -24.08 -31.99 27.00
CA ALA A 302 -23.95 -33.02 28.05
C ALA A 302 -23.84 -34.45 27.47
N ASP A 303 -24.42 -34.68 26.29
CA ASP A 303 -24.34 -35.94 25.53
C ASP A 303 -23.09 -36.05 24.61
N ASN A 304 -22.11 -35.16 24.77
CA ASN A 304 -20.86 -35.09 23.99
C ASN A 304 -21.06 -34.86 22.46
N LYS A 305 -22.24 -34.42 22.02
CA LYS A 305 -22.55 -34.04 20.63
C LYS A 305 -22.40 -32.53 20.42
N PRO A 306 -21.97 -32.05 19.24
CA PRO A 306 -21.90 -30.62 18.93
C PRO A 306 -23.31 -30.00 19.00
N ALA A 307 -23.52 -29.01 19.88
CA ALA A 307 -24.80 -28.33 20.00
C ALA A 307 -24.84 -27.09 19.08
N LEU A 308 -25.71 -27.12 18.07
CA LEU A 308 -25.98 -25.95 17.23
C LEU A 308 -26.60 -24.82 18.06
N LEU A 309 -26.40 -23.58 17.63
CA LEU A 309 -27.02 -22.42 18.25
C LEU A 309 -28.55 -22.50 18.11
N ALA A 310 -29.28 -22.24 19.20
CA ALA A 310 -30.73 -22.33 19.20
C ALA A 310 -31.35 -21.42 18.11
N GLY A 311 -32.20 -22.01 17.26
CA GLY A 311 -32.85 -21.30 16.14
C GLY A 311 -32.00 -21.11 14.87
N TYR A 312 -30.76 -21.59 14.86
CA TYR A 312 -29.86 -21.55 13.71
C TYR A 312 -29.61 -22.94 13.14
N GLU A 313 -29.52 -23.01 11.81
CA GLU A 313 -29.18 -24.20 11.05
C GLU A 313 -27.89 -23.97 10.28
N LEU A 314 -27.18 -25.06 9.97
CA LEU A 314 -25.96 -25.00 9.18
C LEU A 314 -26.32 -24.66 7.73
N PHE A 315 -25.75 -23.57 7.20
CA PHE A 315 -26.03 -23.09 5.85
C PHE A 315 -24.92 -23.42 4.86
N ALA A 316 -23.66 -23.28 5.26
CA ALA A 316 -22.50 -23.59 4.44
C ALA A 316 -21.24 -23.87 5.27
N LEU A 317 -20.29 -24.58 4.68
CA LEU A 317 -18.91 -24.65 5.15
C LEU A 317 -18.07 -23.65 4.37
N TYR A 318 -16.97 -23.17 4.95
CA TYR A 318 -15.95 -22.45 4.20
C TYR A 318 -14.55 -22.93 4.60
N GLY A 319 -13.57 -22.79 3.70
CA GLY A 319 -12.18 -23.09 4.01
C GLY A 319 -11.20 -22.30 3.15
N CYS A 320 -10.03 -22.05 3.71
CA CYS A 320 -8.86 -21.54 3.01
C CYS A 320 -7.69 -22.46 3.26
N ASP A 321 -6.85 -22.57 2.25
CA ASP A 321 -5.55 -23.19 2.37
C ASP A 321 -4.53 -22.27 3.06
N GLY A 322 -3.41 -22.79 3.58
CA GLY A 322 -2.35 -21.96 4.20
C GLY A 322 -1.64 -21.05 3.18
N GLU A 323 -1.10 -19.92 3.64
CA GLU A 323 -0.28 -19.01 2.81
C GLU A 323 1.05 -19.63 2.39
N TYR A 324 1.61 -20.48 3.23
CA TYR A 324 2.88 -21.15 2.99
C TYR A 324 2.68 -22.65 2.77
N ARG A 325 3.37 -23.17 1.76
CA ARG A 325 3.57 -24.61 1.55
C ARG A 325 5.02 -24.90 1.28
N ASP A 326 5.45 -26.10 1.66
CA ASP A 326 6.74 -26.61 1.27
C ASP A 326 6.84 -26.63 -0.29
N PRO A 327 7.87 -26.00 -0.88
CA PRO A 327 8.10 -26.04 -2.32
C PRO A 327 8.20 -27.44 -2.92
N THR A 328 8.57 -28.46 -2.13
CA THR A 328 8.62 -29.87 -2.57
C THR A 328 7.24 -30.49 -2.72
N LEU A 329 6.21 -29.87 -2.14
CA LEU A 329 4.80 -30.29 -2.20
C LEU A 329 3.99 -29.41 -3.17
N ILE A 330 4.67 -28.79 -4.14
CA ILE A 330 4.07 -27.98 -5.19
C ILE A 330 4.51 -28.56 -6.54
N PRO A 331 3.58 -28.82 -7.48
CA PRO A 331 3.93 -29.30 -8.81
C PRO A 331 4.77 -28.28 -9.58
N ALA A 332 5.62 -28.74 -10.50
CA ALA A 332 6.45 -27.85 -11.29
C ALA A 332 5.63 -27.14 -12.38
N GLU A 333 4.66 -27.84 -12.99
CA GLU A 333 3.69 -27.24 -13.90
C GLU A 333 2.48 -26.66 -13.13
N GLN A 334 2.01 -25.48 -13.55
CA GLN A 334 0.81 -24.85 -13.01
C GLN A 334 0.85 -24.60 -11.48
N ALA A 335 2.03 -24.30 -10.94
CA ALA A 335 2.27 -24.02 -9.52
C ALA A 335 1.36 -22.91 -8.96
N SER A 336 1.12 -21.82 -9.70
CA SER A 336 0.24 -20.74 -9.25
C SER A 336 -1.20 -21.19 -9.16
N LEU A 337 -1.65 -22.04 -10.09
CA LEU A 337 -3.00 -22.60 -10.08
C LEU A 337 -3.19 -23.52 -8.88
N PHE A 338 -2.20 -24.36 -8.59
CA PHE A 338 -2.21 -25.26 -7.44
C PHE A 338 -2.22 -24.50 -6.11
N LYS A 339 -1.35 -23.49 -5.95
CA LYS A 339 -1.27 -22.64 -4.74
C LYS A 339 -2.54 -21.84 -4.47
N ASN A 340 -3.24 -21.40 -5.53
CA ASN A 340 -4.46 -20.59 -5.42
C ASN A 340 -5.74 -21.43 -5.54
N PHE A 341 -5.66 -22.70 -5.19
CA PHE A 341 -6.80 -23.60 -5.04
C PHE A 341 -6.66 -24.42 -3.74
N MET A 342 -7.77 -24.97 -3.24
CA MET A 342 -7.75 -25.78 -2.02
C MET A 342 -7.02 -27.11 -2.26
N HIS A 343 -6.21 -27.54 -1.29
CA HIS A 343 -5.54 -28.83 -1.37
C HIS A 343 -6.53 -29.98 -1.64
N PRO A 344 -6.21 -30.97 -2.48
CA PRO A 344 -7.14 -32.07 -2.77
C PRO A 344 -7.62 -32.84 -1.52
N VAL A 345 -6.74 -33.11 -0.55
CA VAL A 345 -7.11 -33.79 0.72
C VAL A 345 -8.02 -32.92 1.59
N SER A 346 -7.74 -31.62 1.69
CA SER A 346 -8.58 -30.71 2.46
C SER A 346 -9.94 -30.53 1.80
N LEU A 347 -9.97 -30.50 0.47
CA LEU A 347 -11.20 -30.41 -0.30
C LEU A 347 -12.07 -31.66 -0.13
N GLU A 348 -11.50 -32.85 -0.24
CA GLU A 348 -12.21 -34.12 -0.05
C GLU A 348 -12.89 -34.15 1.33
N LYS A 349 -12.14 -33.89 2.42
CA LYS A 349 -12.69 -33.84 3.79
C LYS A 349 -13.84 -32.85 3.92
N GLY A 350 -13.70 -31.66 3.31
CA GLY A 350 -14.77 -30.66 3.28
C GLY A 350 -16.02 -31.16 2.54
N ILE A 351 -15.85 -31.85 1.42
CA ILE A 351 -16.94 -32.45 0.64
C ILE A 351 -17.61 -33.58 1.43
N GLU A 352 -16.86 -34.44 2.11
CA GLU A 352 -17.40 -35.52 2.93
C GLU A 352 -18.31 -34.98 4.05
N VAL A 353 -17.83 -33.99 4.81
CA VAL A 353 -18.64 -33.36 5.87
C VAL A 353 -19.85 -32.64 5.27
N ALA A 354 -19.68 -31.92 4.16
CA ALA A 354 -20.78 -31.25 3.47
C ALA A 354 -21.87 -32.23 3.00
N ARG A 355 -21.49 -33.43 2.58
CA ARG A 355 -22.42 -34.50 2.17
C ARG A 355 -23.12 -35.16 3.36
N LEU A 356 -22.41 -35.31 4.48
CA LEU A 356 -22.94 -35.92 5.70
C LEU A 356 -23.97 -35.03 6.40
N VAL A 357 -23.76 -33.71 6.37
CA VAL A 357 -24.66 -32.73 7.01
C VAL A 357 -25.71 -32.16 6.05
N GLY A 358 -25.51 -32.31 4.74
CA GLY A 358 -26.46 -31.91 3.70
C GLY A 358 -27.75 -32.74 3.72
N GLN A 359 -28.69 -32.42 2.83
CA GLN A 359 -29.97 -33.14 2.72
C GLN A 359 -29.87 -34.26 1.68
N PRO A 360 -29.79 -35.56 2.09
CA PRO A 360 -29.52 -36.65 1.14
C PRO A 360 -30.67 -36.87 0.15
N LEU A 361 -31.91 -36.54 0.54
CA LEU A 361 -33.11 -36.73 -0.26
C LEU A 361 -33.16 -35.81 -1.49
N GLU A 362 -32.50 -34.65 -1.45
CA GLU A 362 -32.46 -33.68 -2.56
C GLU A 362 -31.21 -33.84 -3.46
N HIS A 363 -30.34 -34.82 -3.18
CA HIS A 363 -29.05 -35.02 -3.87
C HIS A 363 -28.19 -33.73 -3.94
N ARG A 364 -28.32 -32.85 -2.95
CA ARG A 364 -27.52 -31.64 -2.81
C ARG A 364 -26.83 -31.59 -1.46
N ALA A 365 -25.50 -31.67 -1.50
CA ALA A 365 -24.67 -31.45 -0.33
C ALA A 365 -24.76 -29.99 0.11
N LEU A 366 -24.32 -29.72 1.34
CA LEU A 366 -24.19 -28.36 1.81
C LEU A 366 -23.14 -27.59 0.95
N PRO A 367 -23.35 -26.30 0.63
CA PRO A 367 -22.34 -25.52 -0.06
C PRO A 367 -21.01 -25.44 0.70
N LEU A 368 -19.90 -25.66 -0.01
CA LEU A 368 -18.54 -25.42 0.46
C LEU A 368 -17.97 -24.19 -0.26
N PHE A 369 -17.71 -23.13 0.50
CA PHE A 369 -17.03 -21.94 -0.01
C PHE A 369 -15.51 -22.10 0.13
N ILE A 370 -14.79 -21.87 -0.95
CA ILE A 370 -13.33 -21.98 -1.01
C ILE A 370 -12.77 -20.58 -1.22
N GLY A 371 -12.09 -20.05 -0.20
CA GLY A 371 -11.34 -18.80 -0.36
C GLY A 371 -9.96 -19.11 -0.89
N THR A 372 -9.56 -18.41 -1.94
CA THR A 372 -8.26 -18.56 -2.59
C THR A 372 -7.33 -17.43 -2.17
N ARG A 373 -6.02 -17.70 -2.04
CA ARG A 373 -5.04 -16.72 -1.55
C ARG A 373 -4.77 -15.55 -2.50
N ASP A 374 -5.22 -15.66 -3.74
CA ASP A 374 -5.26 -14.57 -4.70
C ASP A 374 -6.47 -13.61 -4.52
N GLY A 375 -7.41 -13.94 -3.63
CA GLY A 375 -8.55 -13.09 -3.24
C GLY A 375 -9.90 -13.48 -3.85
N ALA A 376 -9.95 -14.58 -4.61
CA ALA A 376 -11.20 -15.12 -5.15
C ALA A 376 -12.01 -15.88 -4.09
N MET A 377 -13.30 -16.06 -4.37
CA MET A 377 -14.18 -16.91 -3.58
C MET A 377 -14.92 -17.85 -4.52
N LEU A 378 -14.72 -19.14 -4.35
CA LEU A 378 -15.38 -20.19 -5.11
C LEU A 378 -16.46 -20.83 -4.26
N LYS A 379 -17.46 -21.41 -4.90
CA LYS A 379 -18.51 -22.21 -4.29
C LYS A 379 -18.57 -23.55 -4.99
N TYR A 380 -18.40 -24.62 -4.21
CA TYR A 380 -18.57 -25.99 -4.65
C TYR A 380 -19.80 -26.61 -3.98
N VAL A 381 -20.62 -27.33 -4.77
CA VAL A 381 -21.74 -28.14 -4.26
C VAL A 381 -21.60 -29.54 -4.85
N SER A 382 -21.45 -30.55 -3.98
CA SER A 382 -21.40 -31.95 -4.40
C SER A 382 -22.77 -32.44 -4.86
N ARG A 383 -22.76 -33.23 -5.94
CA ARG A 383 -23.95 -33.89 -6.52
C ARG A 383 -24.04 -35.37 -6.16
N TYR A 384 -23.20 -35.84 -5.23
CA TYR A 384 -23.06 -37.25 -4.88
C TYR A 384 -22.70 -38.14 -6.09
N SER A 385 -21.99 -37.61 -7.09
CA SER A 385 -21.59 -38.37 -8.29
C SER A 385 -20.62 -39.51 -7.94
N ALA A 386 -20.68 -40.60 -8.71
CA ALA A 386 -19.67 -41.66 -8.65
C ALA A 386 -18.27 -41.12 -9.03
N ASP A 387 -18.22 -40.15 -9.96
CA ASP A 387 -16.97 -39.54 -10.42
C ASP A 387 -16.23 -38.81 -9.29
N GLU A 388 -16.96 -38.22 -8.31
CA GLU A 388 -16.35 -37.60 -7.13
C GLU A 388 -15.59 -38.64 -6.29
N LYS A 389 -16.14 -39.86 -6.15
CA LYS A 389 -15.47 -40.95 -5.41
C LYS A 389 -14.24 -41.46 -6.15
N THR A 390 -14.29 -41.53 -7.47
CA THR A 390 -13.14 -41.94 -8.29
C THR A 390 -12.03 -40.89 -8.25
N LEU A 391 -12.38 -39.60 -8.26
CA LEU A 391 -11.40 -38.50 -8.24
C LEU A 391 -10.52 -38.49 -6.98
N PHE A 392 -11.08 -38.87 -5.83
CA PHE A 392 -10.39 -38.91 -4.54
C PHE A 392 -9.98 -40.33 -4.12
N ALA A 393 -9.82 -41.25 -5.09
CA ALA A 393 -9.42 -42.63 -4.79
C ALA A 393 -8.06 -42.70 -4.08
N THR A 394 -8.00 -43.56 -3.06
CA THR A 394 -6.77 -43.84 -2.30
C THR A 394 -6.10 -45.07 -2.88
N LEU A 395 -4.78 -44.99 -3.07
CA LEU A 395 -3.94 -46.09 -3.52
C LEU A 395 -3.80 -47.17 -2.44
N SER A 396 -3.55 -48.41 -2.87
CA SER A 396 -3.23 -49.48 -1.93
C SER A 396 -1.90 -49.20 -1.20
N GLU A 397 -1.69 -49.80 -0.02
CA GLU A 397 -0.40 -49.66 0.69
C GLU A 397 0.79 -50.16 -0.15
N ALA A 398 0.57 -51.14 -1.03
CA ALA A 398 1.57 -51.67 -1.95
C ALA A 398 1.99 -50.65 -3.03
N GLU A 399 1.16 -49.66 -3.33
CA GLU A 399 1.38 -48.60 -4.34
C GLU A 399 1.85 -47.29 -3.71
N GLY A 400 2.21 -47.31 -2.42
CA GLY A 400 2.71 -46.17 -1.65
C GLY A 400 1.69 -45.51 -0.72
N GLY A 401 0.42 -45.94 -0.75
CA GLY A 401 -0.67 -45.32 0.02
C GLY A 401 -0.96 -43.86 -0.37
N GLY A 402 -2.01 -43.29 0.21
CA GLY A 402 -2.40 -41.90 -0.05
C GLY A 402 -3.23 -41.71 -1.34
N MET A 403 -3.57 -40.46 -1.64
CA MET A 403 -4.47 -40.11 -2.74
C MET A 403 -3.75 -40.17 -4.09
N GLU A 404 -4.28 -40.95 -5.04
CA GLU A 404 -3.67 -41.14 -6.36
C GLU A 404 -3.48 -39.81 -7.11
N LEU A 405 -4.50 -38.96 -7.05
CA LEU A 405 -4.49 -37.64 -7.67
C LEU A 405 -3.30 -36.78 -7.22
N ILE A 406 -2.98 -36.75 -5.91
CA ILE A 406 -1.86 -35.94 -5.41
C ILE A 406 -0.53 -36.47 -5.94
N ARG A 407 -0.33 -37.79 -5.93
CA ARG A 407 0.88 -38.40 -6.51
C ARG A 407 1.04 -38.00 -7.97
N ASN A 408 -0.05 -38.06 -8.74
CA ASN A 408 -0.03 -37.75 -10.16
C ASN A 408 0.17 -36.24 -10.43
N LEU A 409 -0.41 -35.36 -9.60
CA LEU A 409 -0.18 -33.91 -9.66
C LEU A 409 1.27 -33.55 -9.34
N LEU A 410 1.82 -34.05 -8.23
CA LEU A 410 3.20 -33.77 -7.80
C LEU A 410 4.26 -34.36 -8.75
N ALA A 411 3.92 -35.43 -9.47
CA ALA A 411 4.76 -36.00 -10.52
C ALA A 411 4.56 -35.33 -11.91
N ASP A 412 3.74 -34.28 -12.00
CA ASP A 412 3.34 -33.60 -13.23
C ASP A 412 2.74 -34.52 -14.33
N VAL A 413 2.21 -35.68 -13.93
CA VAL A 413 1.51 -36.63 -14.81
C VAL A 413 0.11 -36.12 -15.13
N GLU A 414 -0.57 -35.59 -14.11
CA GLU A 414 -1.86 -34.94 -14.25
C GLU A 414 -1.70 -33.44 -14.00
N LYS A 415 -2.36 -32.62 -14.82
CA LYS A 415 -2.30 -31.16 -14.70
C LYS A 415 -3.36 -30.66 -13.73
N THR A 416 -3.02 -29.67 -12.91
CA THR A 416 -3.96 -29.01 -11.97
C THR A 416 -5.22 -28.51 -12.66
N LEU A 417 -5.11 -28.00 -13.90
CA LEU A 417 -6.26 -27.57 -14.70
C LEU A 417 -7.20 -28.73 -15.03
N SER A 418 -6.67 -29.91 -15.37
CA SER A 418 -7.47 -31.10 -15.65
C SER A 418 -8.27 -31.53 -14.42
N TYR A 419 -7.63 -31.52 -13.26
CA TYR A 419 -8.28 -31.77 -11.97
C TYR A 419 -9.45 -30.80 -11.72
N ILE A 420 -9.27 -29.49 -11.93
CA ILE A 420 -10.34 -28.50 -11.75
C ILE A 420 -11.51 -28.77 -12.70
N HIS A 421 -11.24 -29.13 -13.96
CA HIS A 421 -12.30 -29.49 -14.90
C HIS A 421 -13.05 -30.76 -14.50
N LEU A 422 -12.35 -31.79 -14.03
CA LEU A 422 -12.96 -33.03 -13.51
C LEU A 422 -13.84 -32.73 -12.30
N LEU A 423 -13.36 -31.92 -11.36
CA LEU A 423 -14.14 -31.49 -10.20
C LEU A 423 -15.39 -30.71 -10.60
N ALA A 424 -15.28 -29.79 -11.57
CA ALA A 424 -16.39 -29.01 -12.09
C ALA A 424 -17.42 -29.85 -12.88
N HIS A 425 -16.99 -31.00 -13.43
CA HIS A 425 -17.87 -31.98 -14.06
C HIS A 425 -18.58 -32.85 -13.01
N ALA A 426 -17.85 -33.32 -12.00
CA ALA A 426 -18.36 -34.21 -10.96
C ALA A 426 -19.39 -33.52 -10.04
N GLY A 427 -19.23 -32.21 -9.79
CA GLY A 427 -20.14 -31.39 -8.97
C GLY A 427 -20.55 -30.05 -9.60
N GLU A 428 -20.85 -29.06 -8.76
CA GLU A 428 -21.12 -27.67 -9.18
C GLU A 428 -20.06 -26.72 -8.62
N LEU A 429 -19.01 -26.47 -9.41
CA LEU A 429 -18.02 -25.43 -9.11
C LEU A 429 -18.43 -24.10 -9.77
N SER A 430 -18.45 -23.03 -8.97
CA SER A 430 -18.75 -21.67 -9.45
C SER A 430 -17.88 -20.62 -8.77
N VAL A 431 -17.52 -19.58 -9.50
CA VAL A 431 -16.81 -18.40 -8.99
C VAL A 431 -17.85 -17.41 -8.49
N VAL A 432 -17.82 -17.11 -7.20
CA VAL A 432 -18.70 -16.13 -6.54
C VAL A 432 -18.07 -14.75 -6.56
N ARG A 433 -16.75 -14.69 -6.35
CA ARG A 433 -15.95 -13.46 -6.42
C ARG A 433 -14.70 -13.73 -7.24
N THR A 434 -14.34 -12.79 -8.10
CA THR A 434 -13.23 -12.92 -9.04
C THR A 434 -11.89 -12.53 -8.43
N SER A 435 -10.83 -13.02 -9.07
CA SER A 435 -9.44 -12.61 -8.91
C SER A 435 -8.78 -12.55 -10.30
N GLU A 436 -7.48 -12.23 -10.37
CA GLU A 436 -6.75 -12.26 -11.64
C GLU A 436 -6.66 -13.67 -12.24
N LEU A 437 -6.60 -14.71 -11.41
CA LEU A 437 -6.62 -16.10 -11.86
C LEU A 437 -8.04 -16.55 -12.17
N TRP A 438 -8.98 -16.31 -11.26
CA TRP A 438 -10.41 -16.64 -11.37
C TRP A 438 -11.19 -15.44 -11.93
N SER A 439 -10.94 -15.08 -13.18
CA SER A 439 -11.35 -13.79 -13.74
C SER A 439 -12.85 -13.61 -14.03
N ARG A 440 -13.65 -14.68 -14.04
CA ARG A 440 -15.07 -14.63 -14.42
C ARG A 440 -15.97 -15.25 -13.36
N THR A 441 -17.00 -14.50 -12.94
CA THR A 441 -18.06 -15.00 -12.07
C THR A 441 -18.95 -16.02 -12.77
N GLY A 442 -19.55 -16.93 -12.01
CA GLY A 442 -20.48 -17.94 -12.51
C GLY A 442 -19.89 -19.35 -12.55
N ARG A 443 -20.60 -20.29 -13.19
CA ARG A 443 -20.22 -21.71 -13.19
C ARG A 443 -18.94 -21.93 -13.99
N VAL A 444 -18.00 -22.69 -13.43
CA VAL A 444 -16.78 -23.12 -14.12
C VAL A 444 -17.17 -24.14 -15.20
N GLN A 445 -16.99 -23.77 -16.46
CA GLN A 445 -17.32 -24.61 -17.61
C GLN A 445 -16.08 -25.38 -18.10
N THR A 446 -16.27 -26.33 -19.01
CA THR A 446 -15.18 -27.14 -19.61
C THR A 446 -14.16 -26.32 -20.40
N HIS A 447 -14.51 -25.11 -20.84
CA HIS A 447 -13.61 -24.21 -21.55
C HIS A 447 -13.01 -23.11 -20.67
N TRP A 448 -13.23 -23.17 -19.36
CA TRP A 448 -12.65 -22.20 -18.43
C TRP A 448 -11.12 -22.25 -18.48
N GLN A 449 -10.46 -21.10 -18.45
CA GLN A 449 -9.00 -20.99 -18.45
C GLN A 449 -8.55 -20.07 -17.31
N PRO A 450 -7.47 -20.41 -16.61
CA PRO A 450 -6.90 -19.54 -15.59
C PRO A 450 -6.29 -18.30 -16.25
N PHE A 451 -6.28 -17.17 -15.52
CA PHE A 451 -5.67 -15.91 -15.97
C PHE A 451 -6.26 -15.34 -17.27
N LEU A 452 -7.50 -15.70 -17.63
CA LEU A 452 -8.16 -15.14 -18.81
C LEU A 452 -8.32 -13.63 -18.65
N GLY A 453 -7.69 -12.85 -19.54
CA GLY A 453 -7.69 -11.39 -19.47
C GLY A 453 -6.60 -10.78 -18.58
N PHE A 454 -5.59 -11.56 -18.15
CA PHE A 454 -4.45 -11.02 -17.41
C PHE A 454 -3.72 -9.95 -18.24
N MET A 455 -3.43 -8.81 -17.59
CA MET A 455 -2.78 -7.65 -18.20
C MET A 455 -1.37 -7.47 -17.65
N ARG A 456 -0.50 -6.85 -18.44
CA ARG A 456 0.86 -6.52 -18.00
C ARG A 456 0.86 -5.68 -16.72
N ARG A 457 1.92 -5.82 -15.91
CA ARG A 457 2.15 -4.93 -14.77
C ARG A 457 2.64 -3.57 -15.25
N THR A 458 2.10 -2.50 -14.67
CA THR A 458 2.58 -1.13 -14.87
C THR A 458 4.00 -0.99 -14.32
N LEU A 459 4.87 -0.27 -15.03
CA LEU A 459 6.27 -0.07 -14.64
C LEU A 459 6.55 1.37 -14.21
N SER A 460 7.62 1.54 -13.45
CA SER A 460 8.21 2.83 -13.12
C SER A 460 8.95 3.43 -14.33
N PRO A 461 9.39 4.71 -14.23
CA PRO A 461 10.43 5.24 -15.10
C PRO A 461 11.73 4.41 -15.03
N SER A 462 12.63 4.67 -15.97
CA SER A 462 13.96 4.05 -16.01
C SER A 462 14.98 4.82 -15.14
N PHE A 463 15.77 4.07 -14.38
CA PHE A 463 16.79 4.54 -13.43
C PHE A 463 18.16 3.92 -13.71
N ILE A 464 19.22 4.55 -13.19
CA ILE A 464 20.60 4.04 -13.31
C ILE A 464 20.97 3.01 -12.22
N SER A 465 20.17 2.89 -11.16
CA SER A 465 20.43 1.93 -10.08
C SER A 465 19.13 1.28 -9.57
N ALA A 466 19.24 0.04 -9.12
CA ALA A 466 18.14 -0.67 -8.46
C ALA A 466 17.69 0.03 -7.17
N ASP A 467 18.60 0.72 -6.46
CA ASP A 467 18.27 1.44 -5.23
C ASP A 467 17.37 2.67 -5.53
N ASP A 468 17.55 3.35 -6.66
CA ASP A 468 16.68 4.47 -7.07
C ASP A 468 15.30 3.97 -7.52
N ALA A 469 15.24 2.85 -8.25
CA ALA A 469 13.98 2.20 -8.60
C ALA A 469 13.21 1.73 -7.34
N ALA A 470 13.92 1.17 -6.33
CA ALA A 470 13.33 0.80 -5.04
C ALA A 470 12.80 2.01 -4.27
N ARG A 471 13.49 3.16 -4.36
CA ARG A 471 13.03 4.42 -3.73
C ARG A 471 11.75 4.94 -4.35
N TYR A 472 11.65 4.90 -5.67
CA TYR A 472 10.42 5.27 -6.36
C TYR A 472 9.22 4.36 -5.98
N ALA A 473 9.47 3.06 -5.80
CA ALA A 473 8.46 2.15 -5.27
C ALA A 473 8.12 2.45 -3.80
N HIS A 474 9.13 2.72 -2.97
CA HIS A 474 8.95 3.09 -1.56
C HIS A 474 8.11 4.36 -1.38
N GLU A 475 8.32 5.40 -2.18
CA GLU A 475 7.52 6.64 -2.13
C GLU A 475 6.01 6.38 -2.35
N GLN A 476 5.66 5.35 -3.12
CA GLN A 476 4.27 4.97 -3.36
C GLN A 476 3.68 4.09 -2.24
N ILE A 477 4.51 3.43 -1.44
CA ILE A 477 4.11 2.55 -0.34
C ILE A 477 4.13 3.29 0.99
N ALA A 478 5.07 4.22 1.17
CA ALA A 478 5.35 4.88 2.43
C ALA A 478 4.07 5.51 3.01
N GLY A 479 3.77 5.17 4.27
CA GLY A 479 2.57 5.61 4.97
C GLY A 479 1.30 4.77 4.73
N ARG A 480 1.31 3.82 3.78
CA ARG A 480 0.20 2.89 3.56
C ARG A 480 0.32 1.67 4.50
N VAL A 481 -0.81 1.28 5.09
CA VAL A 481 -0.90 0.20 6.09
C VAL A 481 -2.11 -0.71 5.88
N ASP A 482 -2.86 -0.48 4.81
CA ASP A 482 -4.09 -1.17 4.47
C ASP A 482 -3.86 -2.57 3.86
N ALA A 483 -2.69 -2.78 3.25
CA ALA A 483 -2.29 -4.03 2.65
C ALA A 483 -0.76 -4.24 2.74
N VAL A 484 -0.32 -5.46 2.46
CA VAL A 484 1.07 -5.75 2.15
C VAL A 484 1.31 -5.36 0.70
N TYR A 485 2.33 -4.56 0.45
CA TYR A 485 2.66 -4.08 -0.88
C TYR A 485 3.97 -4.70 -1.33
N GLY A 486 4.10 -5.07 -2.60
CA GLY A 486 5.38 -5.52 -3.12
C GLY A 486 5.46 -5.52 -4.64
N GLY A 487 6.65 -5.83 -5.15
CA GLY A 487 6.89 -5.88 -6.58
C GLY A 487 8.30 -6.31 -6.93
N LEU A 488 8.59 -6.31 -8.23
CA LEU A 488 9.87 -6.73 -8.80
C LEU A 488 10.64 -5.53 -9.32
N ILE A 489 11.97 -5.59 -9.20
CA ILE A 489 12.89 -4.67 -9.87
C ILE A 489 13.62 -5.44 -10.95
N PHE A 490 13.55 -4.90 -12.16
CA PHE A 490 14.15 -5.46 -13.36
C PHE A 490 15.38 -4.67 -13.78
N GLN A 491 16.32 -5.36 -14.43
CA GLN A 491 17.40 -4.78 -15.20
C GLN A 491 17.20 -5.13 -16.69
N GLY A 492 17.10 -4.11 -17.53
CA GLY A 492 17.00 -4.29 -18.99
C GLY A 492 18.34 -4.59 -19.65
N LEU A 493 18.32 -4.97 -20.94
CA LEU A 493 19.52 -5.21 -21.76
C LEU A 493 20.42 -3.98 -21.89
N ASP A 494 19.87 -2.79 -21.69
CA ASP A 494 20.57 -1.50 -21.70
C ASP A 494 21.19 -1.13 -20.34
N ASN A 495 21.20 -2.06 -19.38
CA ASN A 495 21.67 -1.87 -18.00
C ASN A 495 20.90 -0.79 -17.21
N ARG A 496 19.66 -0.48 -17.61
CA ARG A 496 18.75 0.37 -16.82
C ARG A 496 17.91 -0.46 -15.87
N PHE A 497 17.52 0.17 -14.77
CA PHE A 497 16.69 -0.43 -13.74
C PHE A 497 15.31 0.20 -13.72
N PHE A 498 14.28 -0.62 -13.56
CA PHE A 498 12.90 -0.16 -13.41
C PHE A 498 12.14 -1.15 -12.54
N ALA A 499 11.17 -0.65 -11.78
CA ALA A 499 10.36 -1.44 -10.86
C ALA A 499 8.94 -1.60 -11.42
N THR A 500 8.28 -2.71 -11.11
CA THR A 500 6.80 -2.74 -11.21
C THR A 500 6.23 -1.75 -10.23
N LEU A 501 5.01 -1.24 -10.47
CA LEU A 501 4.30 -0.49 -9.43
C LEU A 501 3.88 -1.42 -8.27
N PRO A 502 3.73 -0.90 -7.04
CA PRO A 502 3.42 -1.73 -5.88
C PRO A 502 2.08 -2.47 -6.02
N LEU A 503 2.12 -3.79 -5.98
CA LEU A 503 0.94 -4.66 -5.95
C LEU A 503 0.47 -4.84 -4.50
N ALA A 504 -0.79 -4.49 -4.24
CA ALA A 504 -1.42 -4.72 -2.95
C ALA A 504 -1.84 -6.19 -2.82
N VAL A 505 -1.50 -6.79 -1.69
CA VAL A 505 -1.79 -8.17 -1.33
C VAL A 505 -2.29 -8.20 0.12
N HIS A 506 -3.32 -8.99 0.38
CA HIS A 506 -3.92 -9.11 1.72
C HIS A 506 -3.36 -10.26 2.56
N THR A 507 -2.48 -11.09 1.99
CA THR A 507 -1.72 -12.10 2.73
C THR A 507 -0.71 -11.44 3.67
N ARG A 508 -0.30 -12.17 4.70
CA ARG A 508 0.67 -11.70 5.70
C ARG A 508 2.07 -11.52 5.11
N VAL A 509 2.44 -12.38 4.17
CA VAL A 509 3.72 -12.34 3.44
C VAL A 509 3.47 -12.02 1.96
N PHE A 510 4.37 -11.26 1.35
CA PHE A 510 4.33 -10.99 -0.08
C PHE A 510 4.93 -12.16 -0.88
N ASP A 511 4.14 -12.81 -1.73
CA ASP A 511 4.65 -13.78 -2.71
C ASP A 511 5.04 -13.05 -4.02
N PRO A 512 6.35 -13.00 -4.38
CA PRO A 512 6.82 -12.35 -5.59
C PRO A 512 6.24 -12.95 -6.88
N GLN A 513 5.85 -14.23 -6.87
CA GLN A 513 5.26 -14.92 -8.02
C GLN A 513 3.86 -14.39 -8.36
N ARG A 514 3.21 -13.64 -7.45
CA ARG A 514 1.96 -12.93 -7.78
C ARG A 514 2.15 -11.79 -8.77
N VAL A 515 3.34 -11.22 -8.85
CA VAL A 515 3.62 -10.10 -9.77
C VAL A 515 3.59 -10.61 -11.20
N ILE A 516 4.31 -11.69 -11.47
CA ILE A 516 4.28 -12.43 -12.75
C ILE A 516 4.26 -13.92 -12.41
N PRO A 517 3.10 -14.59 -12.54
CA PRO A 517 2.98 -16.02 -12.35
C PRO A 517 3.96 -16.79 -13.27
N PRO A 518 4.55 -17.92 -12.83
CA PRO A 518 5.42 -18.75 -13.68
C PRO A 518 4.76 -19.19 -14.99
N GLU A 519 3.45 -19.37 -15.01
CA GLU A 519 2.66 -19.71 -16.21
C GLU A 519 2.55 -18.54 -17.20
N LEU A 520 2.83 -17.32 -16.72
CA LEU A 520 2.71 -16.06 -17.46
C LEU A 520 4.07 -15.36 -17.60
N LEU A 521 5.18 -16.10 -17.55
CA LEU A 521 6.53 -15.52 -17.72
C LEU A 521 6.69 -14.76 -19.05
N SER A 522 5.88 -15.05 -20.05
CA SER A 522 5.83 -14.33 -21.32
C SER A 522 5.33 -12.87 -21.20
N PHE A 523 4.74 -12.50 -20.06
CA PHE A 523 4.38 -11.12 -19.68
C PHE A 523 5.55 -10.35 -19.05
N THR A 524 6.69 -11.00 -18.83
CA THR A 524 7.92 -10.33 -18.37
C THR A 524 8.37 -9.33 -19.43
N PRO A 525 8.76 -8.10 -19.05
CA PRO A 525 9.30 -7.13 -19.99
C PRO A 525 10.45 -7.72 -20.82
N HIS A 526 10.41 -7.49 -22.15
CA HIS A 526 11.34 -8.13 -23.07
C HIS A 526 12.80 -7.80 -22.73
N GLY A 527 13.64 -8.84 -22.61
CA GLY A 527 15.07 -8.69 -22.31
C GLY A 527 15.38 -8.20 -20.89
N ALA A 528 14.39 -8.22 -19.98
CA ALA A 528 14.56 -7.78 -18.61
C ALA A 528 14.77 -8.97 -17.66
N ALA A 529 15.75 -8.86 -16.77
CA ALA A 529 16.03 -9.85 -15.73
C ALA A 529 15.64 -9.30 -14.34
N VAL A 530 15.10 -10.14 -13.47
CA VAL A 530 14.80 -9.77 -12.08
C VAL A 530 16.13 -9.60 -11.33
N VAL A 531 16.32 -8.46 -10.67
CA VAL A 531 17.53 -8.18 -9.86
C VAL A 531 17.22 -7.97 -8.39
N ALA A 532 15.96 -7.70 -8.05
CA ALA A 532 15.51 -7.59 -6.67
C ALA A 532 14.00 -7.70 -6.53
N VAL A 533 13.57 -7.96 -5.30
CA VAL A 533 12.16 -7.84 -4.87
C VAL A 533 12.08 -6.76 -3.80
N TYR A 534 11.06 -5.92 -3.88
CA TYR A 534 10.72 -5.01 -2.79
C TYR A 534 9.38 -5.40 -2.17
N GLN A 535 9.25 -5.25 -0.86
CA GLN A 535 8.01 -5.53 -0.14
C GLN A 535 7.85 -4.61 1.07
N SER A 536 6.62 -4.43 1.52
CA SER A 536 6.31 -4.12 2.91
C SER A 536 5.88 -5.40 3.61
N HIS A 537 5.62 -5.32 4.91
CA HIS A 537 4.97 -6.42 5.63
C HIS A 537 3.89 -5.87 6.54
N ARG A 538 3.05 -6.78 7.04
CA ARG A 538 2.04 -6.44 8.04
C ARG A 538 2.69 -6.42 9.42
N VAL A 539 2.55 -5.29 10.11
CA VAL A 539 2.97 -5.16 11.50
C VAL A 539 1.85 -5.65 12.40
N GLU A 540 2.07 -6.74 13.12
CA GLU A 540 1.17 -7.19 14.19
C GLU A 540 1.42 -6.37 15.44
N PRO A 541 0.38 -5.83 16.10
CA PRO A 541 0.56 -4.83 17.14
C PRO A 541 0.88 -5.42 18.52
N LEU A 542 1.44 -6.63 18.58
CA LEU A 542 1.80 -7.29 19.83
C LEU A 542 2.91 -6.50 20.54
N ARG A 543 2.53 -5.69 21.53
CA ARG A 543 3.47 -5.09 22.48
C ARG A 543 4.00 -6.16 23.43
N LEU A 544 5.01 -6.87 22.96
CA LEU A 544 5.81 -7.77 23.79
C LEU A 544 6.62 -6.95 24.81
N TRP A 545 7.11 -7.58 25.87
CA TRP A 545 7.75 -6.93 27.03
C TRP A 545 9.08 -6.23 26.70
N ARG A 546 9.05 -5.10 25.99
CA ARG A 546 10.22 -4.38 25.48
C ARG A 546 10.11 -2.88 25.68
N SER A 547 11.24 -2.19 25.59
CA SER A 547 11.25 -0.72 25.54
C SER A 547 10.55 -0.23 24.25
N PRO A 548 10.00 1.00 24.25
CA PRO A 548 9.36 1.56 23.04
C PRO A 548 10.27 1.56 21.80
N VAL A 549 11.58 1.75 21.99
CA VAL A 549 12.58 1.77 20.91
C VAL A 549 12.78 0.37 20.31
N GLU A 550 12.89 -0.66 21.14
CA GLU A 550 13.03 -2.05 20.68
C GLU A 550 11.76 -2.53 19.97
N GLU A 551 10.58 -2.13 20.47
CA GLU A 551 9.32 -2.46 19.81
C GLU A 551 9.20 -1.76 18.45
N GLN A 552 9.53 -0.48 18.36
CA GLN A 552 9.54 0.23 17.08
C GLN A 552 10.56 -0.38 16.09
N LEU A 553 11.69 -0.89 16.58
CA LEU A 553 12.68 -1.60 15.77
C LEU A 553 12.15 -2.95 15.27
N ASN A 554 11.47 -3.71 16.12
CA ASN A 554 10.83 -4.98 15.74
C ASN A 554 9.80 -4.81 14.61
N GLN A 555 9.15 -3.65 14.53
CA GLN A 555 8.16 -3.30 13.50
C GLN A 555 8.79 -2.77 12.20
N SER A 556 10.10 -2.54 12.17
CA SER A 556 10.82 -1.90 11.05
C SER A 556 12.06 -2.68 10.60
N MET A 557 12.18 -3.95 10.98
CA MET A 557 13.28 -4.85 10.59
C MET A 557 12.76 -6.03 9.77
N PHE A 558 13.61 -6.66 8.96
CA PHE A 558 13.27 -7.93 8.30
C PHE A 558 12.96 -9.01 9.34
N TYR A 559 11.89 -9.76 9.14
CA TYR A 559 11.60 -10.93 9.97
C TYR A 559 12.44 -12.14 9.55
N PRO A 560 12.71 -13.09 10.48
CA PRO A 560 13.52 -14.27 10.19
C PRO A 560 13.07 -15.07 8.96
N HIS A 561 11.76 -15.25 8.78
CA HIS A 561 11.21 -15.97 7.63
C HIS A 561 11.40 -15.22 6.29
N GLU A 562 11.38 -13.88 6.30
CA GLU A 562 11.65 -13.07 5.11
C GLU A 562 13.12 -13.20 4.67
N LEU A 563 14.05 -13.22 5.64
CA LEU A 563 15.47 -13.47 5.36
C LEU A 563 15.72 -14.90 4.87
N CYS A 564 14.99 -15.88 5.41
CA CYS A 564 15.02 -17.28 4.95
C CYS A 564 14.68 -17.35 3.45
N THR A 565 13.59 -16.70 3.02
CA THR A 565 13.22 -16.59 1.61
C THR A 565 14.27 -15.84 0.79
N ALA A 566 14.80 -14.73 1.31
CA ALA A 566 15.85 -13.95 0.64
C ALA A 566 17.11 -14.77 0.33
N ILE A 567 17.54 -15.62 1.27
CA ILE A 567 18.73 -16.46 1.13
C ILE A 567 18.46 -17.63 0.17
N LYS A 568 17.28 -18.27 0.23
CA LYS A 568 16.88 -19.34 -0.68
C LYS A 568 16.78 -18.88 -2.13
N GLU A 569 16.24 -17.68 -2.36
CA GLU A 569 15.97 -17.14 -3.69
C GLU A 569 17.09 -16.24 -4.23
N ARG A 570 18.31 -16.32 -3.67
CA ARG A 570 19.44 -15.43 -4.02
C ARG A 570 19.83 -15.42 -5.51
N GLU A 571 19.62 -16.54 -6.21
CA GLU A 571 19.96 -16.67 -7.64
C GLU A 571 18.93 -15.98 -8.53
N TRP A 572 17.65 -16.06 -8.16
CA TRP A 572 16.55 -15.45 -8.89
C TRP A 572 16.39 -13.95 -8.56
N ALA A 573 16.58 -13.57 -7.30
CA ALA A 573 16.51 -12.19 -6.84
C ALA A 573 17.66 -11.88 -5.84
N PRO A 574 18.80 -11.37 -6.34
CA PRO A 574 20.00 -11.11 -5.54
C PRO A 574 19.86 -10.09 -4.39
N SER A 575 18.77 -9.34 -4.32
CA SER A 575 18.54 -8.36 -3.24
C SER A 575 17.07 -8.28 -2.86
N ARG A 576 16.82 -7.99 -1.58
CA ARG A 576 15.49 -7.72 -1.04
C ARG A 576 15.43 -6.32 -0.44
N TYR A 577 14.36 -5.60 -0.72
CA TYR A 577 14.07 -4.31 -0.12
C TYR A 577 12.85 -4.40 0.80
N LEU A 578 12.93 -3.80 1.98
CA LEU A 578 11.82 -3.70 2.92
C LEU A 578 11.45 -2.23 3.11
N SER A 579 10.21 -1.89 2.74
CA SER A 579 9.58 -0.61 2.98
C SER A 579 8.73 -0.68 4.23
N THR A 580 9.06 0.12 5.24
CA THR A 580 8.44 0.05 6.56
C THR A 580 7.53 1.25 6.84
N ARG A 581 6.73 1.15 7.91
CA ARG A 581 5.82 2.21 8.36
C ARG A 581 6.54 3.47 8.87
N ASP A 582 7.74 3.34 9.46
CA ASP A 582 8.53 4.48 9.92
C ASP A 582 9.24 5.24 8.79
N GLY A 583 9.00 4.84 7.53
CA GLY A 583 9.56 5.47 6.34
C GLY A 583 11.00 5.06 6.05
N VAL A 584 11.51 3.98 6.67
CA VAL A 584 12.82 3.43 6.30
C VAL A 584 12.66 2.52 5.06
N LEU A 585 13.67 2.54 4.21
CA LEU A 585 13.85 1.55 3.15
C LEU A 585 15.13 0.79 3.44
N LEU A 586 15.02 -0.48 3.80
CA LEU A 586 16.16 -1.36 4.05
C LEU A 586 16.45 -2.23 2.83
N LYS A 587 17.71 -2.56 2.62
CA LYS A 587 18.19 -3.50 1.60
C LYS A 587 18.96 -4.62 2.27
N TYR A 588 18.59 -5.86 1.97
CA TYR A 588 19.34 -7.06 2.33
C TYR A 588 19.90 -7.71 1.06
N THR A 589 21.21 -7.96 1.06
CA THR A 589 21.90 -8.71 0.01
C THR A 589 22.51 -9.97 0.63
N PRO A 590 22.05 -11.18 0.25
CA PRO A 590 22.64 -12.44 0.72
C PRO A 590 24.13 -12.50 0.38
N SER A 591 24.96 -13.00 1.30
CA SER A 591 26.42 -13.03 1.13
C SER A 591 26.94 -14.34 0.55
N GLY A 592 26.20 -15.44 0.69
CA GLY A 592 26.67 -16.79 0.41
C GLY A 592 27.79 -17.27 1.35
N SER A 593 28.05 -16.57 2.46
CA SER A 593 29.13 -16.91 3.39
C SER A 593 28.79 -18.13 4.25
N PRO A 594 29.79 -18.86 4.80
CA PRO A 594 29.54 -19.97 5.72
C PRO A 594 28.70 -19.57 6.96
N LEU A 595 28.91 -18.34 7.46
CA LEU A 595 28.12 -17.79 8.56
C LEU A 595 26.64 -17.61 8.20
N GLU A 596 26.34 -17.31 6.93
CA GLU A 596 24.97 -17.23 6.43
C GLU A 596 24.32 -18.62 6.38
N THR A 597 25.07 -19.68 6.04
CA THR A 597 24.58 -21.06 6.06
C THR A 597 24.21 -21.52 7.47
N ASP A 598 25.05 -21.22 8.47
CA ASP A 598 24.75 -21.55 9.87
C ASP A 598 23.54 -20.77 10.39
N PHE A 599 23.44 -19.48 10.02
CA PHE A 599 22.30 -18.63 10.36
C PHE A 599 21.01 -19.14 9.70
N MET A 600 21.10 -19.66 8.49
CA MET A 600 19.97 -20.21 7.74
C MET A 600 19.28 -21.35 8.49
N ALA A 601 20.02 -22.19 9.21
CA ALA A 601 19.45 -23.24 10.05
C ALA A 601 18.60 -22.69 11.22
N LEU A 602 18.90 -21.48 11.72
CA LEU A 602 18.23 -20.86 12.86
C LEU A 602 16.94 -20.11 12.48
N ILE A 603 16.85 -19.68 11.23
CA ILE A 603 15.70 -18.96 10.65
C ILE A 603 14.81 -19.85 9.76
N SER A 604 15.23 -21.09 9.51
CA SER A 604 14.43 -22.10 8.80
C SER A 604 13.19 -22.51 9.61
N PRO A 605 12.07 -22.87 8.95
CA PRO A 605 10.94 -23.50 9.63
C PRO A 605 11.35 -24.81 10.33
N PRO A 606 10.56 -25.26 11.32
CA PRO A 606 10.72 -26.61 11.90
C PRO A 606 10.67 -27.69 10.82
N ARG A 607 11.54 -28.71 10.93
CA ARG A 607 11.59 -29.81 9.94
C ARG A 607 10.31 -30.64 9.90
N GLU A 608 9.66 -30.81 11.05
CA GLU A 608 8.43 -31.61 11.18
C GLU A 608 7.19 -30.84 10.69
N HIS A 609 7.25 -29.51 10.68
CA HIS A 609 6.15 -28.61 10.31
C HIS A 609 6.67 -27.48 9.41
N PRO A 610 7.08 -27.79 8.16
CA PRO A 610 7.59 -26.79 7.22
C PRO A 610 6.57 -25.68 6.93
N GLU A 611 5.27 -25.97 7.04
CA GLU A 611 4.16 -25.02 6.91
C GLU A 611 4.24 -23.85 7.90
N GLN A 612 4.87 -24.07 9.06
CA GLN A 612 5.01 -23.08 10.12
C GLN A 612 6.26 -22.20 9.92
N ALA A 613 6.34 -21.48 8.80
CA ALA A 613 7.47 -20.61 8.44
C ALA A 613 7.88 -19.61 9.55
N LEU A 614 6.91 -19.15 10.33
CA LEU A 614 7.10 -18.21 11.43
C LEU A 614 7.67 -18.86 12.69
N ASN A 615 7.56 -20.19 12.85
CA ASN A 615 7.91 -20.92 14.08
C ASN A 615 9.38 -21.34 14.10
N ASN A 616 10.24 -20.48 13.57
CA ASN A 616 11.69 -20.70 13.59
C ASN A 616 12.29 -20.30 14.95
N SER A 617 13.47 -20.85 15.26
CA SER A 617 14.14 -20.66 16.55
C SER A 617 14.39 -19.17 16.87
N MET A 618 14.81 -18.37 15.88
CA MET A 618 15.07 -16.94 16.08
C MET A 618 13.81 -16.14 16.37
N HIS A 619 12.72 -16.42 15.66
CA HIS A 619 11.45 -15.73 15.85
C HIS A 619 10.84 -16.03 17.21
N VAL A 620 10.93 -17.28 17.67
CA VAL A 620 10.55 -17.68 19.04
C VAL A 620 11.37 -16.94 20.08
N LYS A 621 12.70 -16.85 19.91
CA LYS A 621 13.59 -16.11 20.84
C LYS A 621 13.33 -14.61 20.85
N LEU A 622 13.05 -14.02 19.67
CA LEU A 622 12.63 -12.63 19.57
C LEU A 622 11.37 -12.46 20.40
N ARG A 623 10.32 -13.26 20.17
CA ARG A 623 9.05 -13.15 20.89
C ARG A 623 9.18 -13.31 22.41
N ALA A 624 9.98 -14.28 22.86
CA ALA A 624 10.25 -14.50 24.28
C ALA A 624 11.12 -13.40 24.92
N ASN A 625 11.54 -12.41 24.12
CA ASN A 625 12.46 -11.35 24.51
C ASN A 625 13.81 -11.87 25.05
N VAL A 626 14.14 -13.12 24.72
CA VAL A 626 15.46 -13.75 24.96
C VAL A 626 16.49 -13.15 24.01
N LEU A 627 16.06 -12.80 22.79
CA LEU A 627 16.85 -12.07 21.80
C LEU A 627 16.23 -10.69 21.61
N LYS A 628 17.01 -9.62 21.80
CA LYS A 628 16.52 -8.26 21.52
C LYS A 628 16.53 -7.97 20.02
N PRO A 629 15.56 -7.18 19.51
CA PRO A 629 15.58 -6.70 18.12
C PRO A 629 16.93 -6.06 17.72
N THR A 630 17.54 -5.23 18.57
CA THR A 630 18.88 -4.67 18.30
C THR A 630 19.97 -5.74 18.13
N GLU A 631 19.96 -6.78 18.98
CA GLU A 631 20.93 -7.89 18.90
C GLU A 631 20.71 -8.73 17.64
N TYR A 632 19.45 -8.95 17.25
CA TYR A 632 19.09 -9.62 16.02
C TYR A 632 19.60 -8.84 14.79
N VAL A 633 19.38 -7.52 14.73
CA VAL A 633 19.90 -6.68 13.63
C VAL A 633 21.43 -6.75 13.56
N ALA A 634 22.11 -6.77 14.69
CA ALA A 634 23.56 -6.94 14.74
C ALA A 634 24.00 -8.29 14.14
N GLN A 635 23.28 -9.38 14.44
CA GLN A 635 23.54 -10.70 13.83
C GLN A 635 23.29 -10.69 12.32
N VAL A 636 22.16 -10.13 11.86
CA VAL A 636 21.82 -10.02 10.43
C VAL A 636 22.90 -9.24 9.67
N SER A 637 23.40 -8.14 10.23
CA SER A 637 24.45 -7.32 9.62
C SER A 637 25.83 -8.00 9.56
N ARG A 638 26.05 -9.05 10.35
CA ARG A 638 27.29 -9.86 10.34
C ARG A 638 27.24 -10.95 9.26
N VAL A 639 26.07 -11.55 9.04
CA VAL A 639 25.88 -12.68 8.11
C VAL A 639 25.60 -12.23 6.66
N GLY A 640 24.97 -11.08 6.47
CA GLY A 640 24.56 -10.56 5.16
C GLY A 640 24.80 -9.06 5.00
N GLY A 641 24.59 -8.58 3.77
CA GLY A 641 24.77 -7.17 3.42
C GLY A 641 23.54 -6.32 3.74
N LEU A 642 23.35 -5.93 5.02
CA LEU A 642 22.26 -5.04 5.43
C LEU A 642 22.63 -3.55 5.23
N ARG A 643 21.76 -2.80 4.54
CA ARG A 643 21.95 -1.37 4.22
C ARG A 643 20.66 -0.57 4.39
N VAL A 644 20.78 0.66 4.87
CA VAL A 644 19.73 1.69 4.88
C VAL A 644 19.80 2.46 3.57
N VAL A 645 18.75 2.38 2.74
CA VAL A 645 18.62 3.07 1.45
C VAL A 645 17.88 4.39 1.59
N VAL A 646 16.83 4.44 2.42
CA VAL A 646 16.15 5.66 2.88
C VAL A 646 16.19 5.64 4.40
N GLY A 647 16.67 6.73 5.01
CA GLY A 647 16.86 6.81 6.46
C GLY A 647 15.60 7.25 7.20
N SER A 648 15.47 6.82 8.46
CA SER A 648 14.42 7.25 9.39
C SER A 648 15.03 7.77 10.69
N ALA A 649 14.22 8.38 11.57
CA ALA A 649 14.70 8.80 12.89
C ALA A 649 15.23 7.62 13.73
N LEU A 650 14.71 6.42 13.51
CA LEU A 650 15.13 5.21 14.19
C LEU A 650 16.38 4.59 13.56
N TRP A 651 16.40 4.46 12.23
CA TRP A 651 17.47 3.77 11.51
C TRP A 651 18.71 4.63 11.24
N GLY A 652 18.58 5.96 11.34
CA GLY A 652 19.65 6.91 11.06
C GLY A 652 19.80 7.20 9.57
N GLU A 653 20.99 7.62 9.17
CA GLU A 653 21.29 8.01 7.79
C GLU A 653 21.49 6.82 6.86
N ARG A 654 21.47 7.08 5.55
CA ARG A 654 21.73 6.08 4.50
C ARG A 654 23.11 5.47 4.71
N GLY A 655 23.24 4.15 4.52
CA GLY A 655 24.54 3.48 4.63
C GLY A 655 24.50 2.02 5.05
N LYS A 656 25.70 1.45 5.25
CA LYS A 656 25.85 0.06 5.70
C LYS A 656 25.55 -0.05 7.19
N VAL A 657 24.67 -0.98 7.55
CA VAL A 657 24.43 -1.36 8.94
C VAL A 657 25.58 -2.27 9.37
N THR A 658 26.19 -1.98 10.51
CA THR A 658 27.29 -2.78 11.08
C THR A 658 26.84 -3.39 12.40
N PRO A 659 27.54 -4.42 12.93
CA PRO A 659 27.19 -4.99 14.23
C PRO A 659 27.31 -4.02 15.42
N LEU A 660 27.92 -2.84 15.22
CA LEU A 660 28.06 -1.77 16.20
C LEU A 660 26.95 -0.69 16.08
N TRP A 661 26.07 -0.82 15.09
CA TRP A 661 24.96 0.10 14.87
C TRP A 661 24.01 0.10 16.08
N LYS A 662 23.41 1.26 16.38
CA LYS A 662 22.39 1.39 17.42
C LYS A 662 21.21 2.21 16.90
N PRO A 663 19.98 1.92 17.36
CA PRO A 663 18.79 2.67 16.97
C PRO A 663 18.79 4.09 17.56
N ALA A 664 18.07 5.00 16.89
CA ALA A 664 17.80 6.37 17.31
C ALA A 664 19.05 7.21 17.64
N GLN A 665 20.17 6.96 16.95
CA GLN A 665 21.36 7.79 17.12
C GLN A 665 21.15 9.20 16.53
N PRO A 666 21.63 10.26 17.21
CA PRO A 666 21.61 11.61 16.67
C PRO A 666 22.32 11.66 15.32
N ARG A 667 21.77 12.40 14.34
CA ARG A 667 22.45 12.63 13.06
C ARG A 667 23.80 13.29 13.31
N ALA A 668 24.87 12.64 12.87
CA ALA A 668 26.20 13.23 12.87
C ALA A 668 26.29 14.26 11.74
N ARG A 669 27.00 15.37 11.96
CA ARG A 669 27.31 16.30 10.86
C ARG A 669 28.28 15.64 9.89
N VAL A 670 27.89 15.48 8.63
CA VAL A 670 28.69 14.83 7.59
C VAL A 670 29.35 15.89 6.71
N TYR A 671 30.67 16.08 6.86
CA TYR A 671 31.45 17.01 6.03
C TYR A 671 31.91 16.39 4.68
N THR A 672 31.82 15.07 4.53
CA THR A 672 32.18 14.36 3.30
C THR A 672 31.30 13.13 3.14
N SER A 673 30.65 13.00 1.99
CA SER A 673 29.78 11.86 1.72
C SER A 673 30.60 10.57 1.59
N LYS A 674 30.09 9.48 2.15
CA LYS A 674 30.67 8.14 2.00
C LYS A 674 29.90 7.28 0.99
N ILE A 675 28.77 7.79 0.49
CA ILE A 675 27.79 7.02 -0.28
C ILE A 675 27.32 7.86 -1.46
N GLN A 676 26.97 7.21 -2.57
CA GLN A 676 26.39 7.90 -3.72
C GLN A 676 25.08 8.61 -3.35
N PRO A 677 24.83 9.81 -3.91
CA PRO A 677 23.57 10.50 -3.73
C PRO A 677 22.43 9.69 -4.36
N ALA A 678 21.21 10.04 -4.02
CA ALA A 678 20.04 9.54 -4.73
C ALA A 678 19.96 10.22 -6.10
N PHE A 679 19.54 9.49 -7.13
CA PHE A 679 19.43 10.02 -8.49
C PHE A 679 17.97 10.04 -8.95
N SER A 680 17.66 11.01 -9.81
CA SER A 680 16.39 11.10 -10.51
C SER A 680 16.22 9.95 -11.54
N PRO A 681 15.01 9.78 -12.09
CA PRO A 681 14.84 9.07 -13.36
C PRO A 681 15.73 9.65 -14.46
N ILE A 682 15.88 8.88 -15.55
CA ILE A 682 16.62 9.33 -16.72
C ILE A 682 15.74 10.23 -17.59
N PHE A 683 16.29 11.36 -18.02
CA PHE A 683 15.67 12.34 -18.91
C PHE A 683 16.45 12.50 -20.21
N THR A 684 15.78 12.91 -21.28
CA THR A 684 16.41 13.21 -22.58
C THR A 684 16.90 14.66 -22.70
N GLN A 685 16.52 15.54 -21.77
CA GLN A 685 16.98 16.93 -21.71
C GLN A 685 17.44 17.32 -20.31
N ALA A 686 18.49 18.15 -20.23
CA ALA A 686 19.01 18.65 -18.96
C ALA A 686 17.99 19.53 -18.21
N LEU A 687 17.19 20.31 -18.95
CA LEU A 687 16.17 21.17 -18.35
C LEU A 687 15.07 20.32 -17.68
N ASP A 688 14.69 19.19 -18.26
CA ASP A 688 13.66 18.31 -17.69
C ASP A 688 14.12 17.64 -16.40
N ALA A 689 15.39 17.20 -16.35
CA ALA A 689 16.02 16.74 -15.11
C ALA A 689 16.04 17.85 -14.05
N MET A 690 16.28 19.10 -14.44
CA MET A 690 16.22 20.25 -13.53
C MET A 690 14.78 20.53 -13.05
N ARG A 691 13.76 20.44 -13.92
CA ARG A 691 12.36 20.62 -13.54
C ARG A 691 11.94 19.57 -12.49
N TYR A 692 12.37 18.33 -12.67
CA TYR A 692 12.17 17.29 -11.68
C TYR A 692 12.83 17.61 -10.34
N ALA A 693 14.10 18.03 -10.34
CA ALA A 693 14.80 18.43 -9.12
C ALA A 693 14.13 19.65 -8.45
N HIS A 694 13.67 20.62 -9.25
CA HIS A 694 12.95 21.82 -8.79
C HIS A 694 11.64 21.47 -8.05
N GLU A 695 10.88 20.51 -8.57
CA GLU A 695 9.67 20.00 -7.92
C GLU A 695 10.00 19.32 -6.57
N ARG A 696 11.15 18.62 -6.47
CA ARG A 696 11.58 17.91 -5.25
C ARG A 696 12.18 18.78 -4.16
N MET A 697 12.50 20.05 -4.43
CA MET A 697 13.05 20.98 -3.42
C MET A 697 12.05 21.35 -2.31
N GLY A 698 10.75 21.15 -2.51
CA GLY A 698 9.73 21.20 -1.45
C GLY A 698 9.68 22.52 -0.66
N THR A 699 9.58 22.42 0.67
CA THR A 699 9.36 23.55 1.60
C THR A 699 10.59 24.44 1.83
N ARG A 700 11.79 23.98 1.43
CA ARG A 700 13.06 24.72 1.48
C ARG A 700 13.40 25.32 2.85
N ASP A 701 13.36 24.48 3.88
CA ASP A 701 13.69 24.86 5.26
C ASP A 701 15.15 25.33 5.42
N GLY A 702 16.01 25.01 4.46
CA GLY A 702 17.39 25.50 4.35
C GLY A 702 17.82 25.60 2.90
N ARG A 703 19.07 26.05 2.69
CA ARG A 703 19.71 26.09 1.36
C ARG A 703 19.82 24.66 0.83
N GLN A 704 19.48 24.43 -0.43
CA GLN A 704 19.62 23.12 -1.06
C GLN A 704 20.39 23.24 -2.36
N PHE A 705 21.17 22.22 -2.71
CA PHE A 705 21.93 22.21 -3.96
C PHE A 705 22.10 20.79 -4.49
N GLY A 706 22.56 20.71 -5.73
CA GLY A 706 22.92 19.47 -6.38
C GLY A 706 23.53 19.69 -7.77
N VAL A 707 23.75 18.59 -8.45
CA VAL A 707 24.38 18.53 -9.78
C VAL A 707 23.52 17.68 -10.71
N ILE A 708 23.49 18.06 -11.99
CA ILE A 708 22.96 17.28 -13.11
C ILE A 708 24.13 16.66 -13.85
N LEU A 709 24.02 15.35 -14.10
CA LEU A 709 25.01 14.56 -14.81
C LEU A 709 24.50 14.25 -16.22
N LYS A 710 25.42 14.23 -17.19
CA LYS A 710 25.16 13.83 -18.57
C LYS A 710 25.87 12.51 -18.87
N SER A 711 25.20 11.62 -19.60
CA SER A 711 25.81 10.39 -20.12
C SER A 711 26.93 10.70 -21.13
N LEU A 712 28.03 9.96 -21.06
CA LEU A 712 29.15 10.09 -21.99
C LEU A 712 28.85 9.50 -23.38
N ARG A 713 27.83 8.66 -23.49
CA ARG A 713 27.49 7.94 -24.73
C ARG A 713 26.31 8.55 -25.47
N ASP A 714 25.39 9.17 -24.74
CA ASP A 714 24.07 9.54 -25.23
C ASP A 714 23.62 10.89 -24.66
N ASP A 715 22.63 11.53 -25.28
CA ASP A 715 21.96 12.71 -24.74
C ASP A 715 20.94 12.34 -23.66
N GLU A 716 21.47 11.83 -22.55
CA GLU A 716 20.69 11.42 -21.38
C GLU A 716 21.22 12.12 -20.13
N TYR A 717 20.28 12.55 -19.28
CA TYR A 717 20.54 13.41 -18.13
C TYR A 717 19.88 12.85 -16.88
N ILE A 718 20.59 12.95 -15.76
CA ILE A 718 20.08 12.60 -14.43
C ILE A 718 20.42 13.73 -13.46
N ALA A 719 19.53 14.01 -12.51
CA ALA A 719 19.78 14.94 -11.42
C ALA A 719 20.09 14.16 -10.14
N THR A 720 20.98 14.69 -9.32
CA THR A 720 21.08 14.29 -7.91
C THR A 720 19.86 14.82 -7.15
N GLU A 721 19.44 14.14 -6.08
CA GLU A 721 18.40 14.67 -5.18
C GLU A 721 18.87 15.92 -4.43
N PRO A 722 17.98 16.90 -4.17
CA PRO A 722 18.34 18.12 -3.46
C PRO A 722 18.90 17.83 -2.08
N THR A 723 20.15 18.24 -1.85
CA THR A 723 20.85 18.03 -0.57
C THR A 723 20.90 19.35 0.20
N LEU A 724 20.59 19.31 1.50
CA LEU A 724 20.70 20.48 2.37
C LEU A 724 22.17 20.90 2.51
N ALA A 725 22.47 22.17 2.29
CA ALA A 725 23.79 22.73 2.53
C ALA A 725 23.97 23.05 4.02
N ASP A 726 25.10 22.61 4.58
CA ASP A 726 25.55 23.07 5.89
C ASP A 726 26.01 24.53 5.82
N SER A 727 26.05 25.21 6.97
CA SER A 727 26.23 26.66 7.09
C SER A 727 27.52 27.25 6.49
N ASN A 728 28.51 26.43 6.12
CA ASN A 728 29.84 26.90 5.72
C ASN A 728 30.35 26.51 4.33
N SER A 729 29.72 25.60 3.56
CA SER A 729 30.13 25.38 2.16
C SER A 729 29.18 24.47 1.34
N ILE A 730 29.14 24.73 0.04
CA ILE A 730 28.49 23.90 -1.00
C ILE A 730 29.61 23.23 -1.80
N LEU A 731 29.90 21.96 -1.54
CA LEU A 731 31.04 21.25 -2.13
C LEU A 731 30.61 20.00 -2.90
N LEU A 732 31.42 19.60 -3.89
CA LEU A 732 31.17 18.36 -4.62
C LEU A 732 31.40 17.11 -3.73
N SER A 733 32.31 17.21 -2.76
CA SER A 733 32.62 16.16 -1.76
C SER A 733 31.50 15.87 -0.75
N THR A 734 30.53 16.78 -0.63
CA THR A 734 29.31 16.55 0.17
C THR A 734 28.26 15.75 -0.61
N LEU A 735 28.34 15.71 -1.95
CA LEU A 735 27.43 14.92 -2.80
C LEU A 735 28.05 13.56 -3.14
N PHE A 736 29.28 13.55 -3.63
CA PHE A 736 29.94 12.35 -4.14
C PHE A 736 31.07 11.89 -3.20
N PRO A 737 31.18 10.57 -2.94
CA PRO A 737 32.30 10.04 -2.19
C PRO A 737 33.59 10.15 -3.01
N LEU A 738 34.72 10.37 -2.33
CA LEU A 738 36.03 10.34 -2.96
C LEU A 738 36.47 8.89 -3.22
N LEU A 739 37.14 8.65 -4.35
CA LEU A 739 37.80 7.39 -4.62
C LEU A 739 38.94 7.18 -3.61
N SER A 740 39.01 5.98 -3.01
CA SER A 740 39.94 5.64 -1.94
C SER A 740 41.39 6.06 -2.26
N GLY A 741 41.96 6.93 -1.43
CA GLY A 741 43.35 7.38 -1.58
C GLY A 741 43.58 8.48 -2.64
N THR A 742 42.52 9.06 -3.22
CA THR A 742 42.61 10.11 -4.24
C THR A 742 41.74 11.32 -3.89
N GLN A 743 41.93 12.44 -4.60
CA GLN A 743 41.02 13.60 -4.57
C GLN A 743 39.95 13.56 -5.68
N VAL A 744 39.82 12.44 -6.39
CA VAL A 744 38.87 12.29 -7.49
C VAL A 744 37.51 11.85 -6.95
N HIS A 745 36.46 12.53 -7.35
CA HIS A 745 35.09 12.17 -7.00
C HIS A 745 34.65 10.89 -7.73
N ASN A 746 34.05 9.96 -7.01
CA ASN A 746 33.46 8.76 -7.58
C ASN A 746 32.11 9.11 -8.21
N LEU A 747 32.09 9.40 -9.51
CA LEU A 747 30.85 9.62 -10.26
C LEU A 747 30.24 8.28 -10.73
N PRO A 748 28.93 8.23 -10.98
CA PRO A 748 28.31 7.07 -11.62
C PRO A 748 29.01 6.70 -12.93
N ALA A 749 29.23 5.41 -13.14
CA ALA A 749 29.94 4.91 -14.32
C ALA A 749 29.27 5.38 -15.61
N GLY A 750 30.04 5.99 -16.52
CA GLY A 750 29.53 6.48 -17.81
C GLY A 750 28.86 7.85 -17.77
N PHE A 751 28.90 8.56 -16.64
CA PHE A 751 28.36 9.92 -16.50
C PHE A 751 29.44 10.93 -16.16
N ALA A 752 29.25 12.18 -16.59
CA ALA A 752 30.05 13.34 -16.22
C ALA A 752 29.15 14.48 -15.73
N CYS A 753 29.68 15.32 -14.85
CA CYS A 753 28.99 16.52 -14.39
C CYS A 753 28.71 17.48 -15.56
N TYR A 754 27.47 17.99 -15.66
CA TYR A 754 27.03 18.86 -16.75
C TYR A 754 26.65 20.26 -16.27
N SER A 755 25.82 20.33 -15.22
CA SER A 755 25.34 21.61 -14.67
C SER A 755 25.10 21.51 -13.18
N VAL A 756 25.09 22.65 -12.50
CA VAL A 756 24.87 22.77 -11.05
C VAL A 756 23.52 23.43 -10.82
N TYR A 757 22.86 23.10 -9.71
CA TYR A 757 21.66 23.80 -9.29
C TYR A 757 21.69 24.15 -7.81
N ILE A 758 20.99 25.22 -7.46
CA ILE A 758 20.83 25.70 -6.09
C ILE A 758 19.43 26.25 -5.86
N ALA A 759 18.91 26.05 -4.65
CA ALA A 759 17.65 26.60 -4.18
C ALA A 759 17.89 27.57 -3.03
N ALA A 760 17.31 28.76 -3.14
CA ALA A 760 17.28 29.71 -2.04
C ALA A 760 16.38 29.17 -0.90
N PRO A 761 16.76 29.37 0.37
CA PRO A 761 15.94 28.98 1.51
C PRO A 761 14.65 29.82 1.53
N LYS A 762 13.56 29.26 2.06
CA LYS A 762 12.28 29.95 2.17
C LYS A 762 12.38 31.24 3.00
N GLU A 763 13.19 31.19 4.06
CA GLU A 763 13.54 32.34 4.87
C GLU A 763 15.03 32.65 4.70
N PRO A 764 15.38 33.82 4.11
CA PRO A 764 16.78 34.21 4.02
C PRO A 764 17.35 34.43 5.42
N ALA A 765 18.58 33.97 5.64
CA ALA A 765 19.29 34.19 6.90
C ALA A 765 19.54 35.69 7.17
N ASP A 766 19.67 36.48 6.11
CA ASP A 766 19.94 37.91 6.16
C ASP A 766 18.64 38.72 6.19
N ARG A 767 18.54 39.69 7.11
CA ARG A 767 17.37 40.59 7.23
C ARG A 767 17.48 41.78 6.27
N VAL A 768 17.39 41.53 4.98
CA VAL A 768 17.34 42.59 3.95
C VAL A 768 15.87 42.91 3.59
N PRO A 769 15.43 44.17 3.65
CA PRO A 769 14.07 44.56 3.27
C PRO A 769 13.81 44.40 1.75
N GLY A 770 12.69 43.78 1.39
CA GLY A 770 12.18 43.72 0.00
C GLY A 770 12.02 42.30 -0.55
N SER A 771 10.95 42.08 -1.32
CA SER A 771 10.60 40.75 -1.89
C SER A 771 11.62 40.23 -2.89
N VAL A 772 12.27 41.12 -3.65
CA VAL A 772 13.26 40.74 -4.68
C VAL A 772 14.51 40.05 -4.08
N TYR A 773 15.03 40.54 -2.95
CA TYR A 773 16.16 39.87 -2.28
C TYR A 773 15.72 38.56 -1.64
N ALA A 774 14.53 38.54 -1.05
CA ALA A 774 14.00 37.35 -0.40
C ALA A 774 13.67 36.20 -1.38
N ASP A 775 13.52 36.51 -2.67
CA ASP A 775 13.22 35.55 -3.73
C ASP A 775 14.45 35.08 -4.52
N PHE A 776 15.45 35.96 -4.70
CA PHE A 776 16.67 35.66 -5.44
C PHE A 776 17.79 35.10 -4.55
N ILE A 777 18.86 34.57 -5.17
CA ILE A 777 20.00 33.97 -4.47
C ILE A 777 20.86 35.02 -3.74
N ALA A 778 21.23 34.74 -2.49
CA ALA A 778 22.09 35.62 -1.71
C ALA A 778 23.52 35.71 -2.31
N PRO A 779 24.22 36.85 -2.21
CA PRO A 779 25.57 37.00 -2.76
C PRO A 779 26.57 35.94 -2.27
N LYS A 780 26.48 35.55 -0.99
CA LYS A 780 27.29 34.46 -0.43
C LYS A 780 27.03 33.12 -1.14
N ASP A 781 25.76 32.80 -1.36
CA ASP A 781 25.34 31.54 -1.99
C ASP A 781 25.72 31.47 -3.47
N LEU A 782 25.68 32.63 -4.15
CA LEU A 782 26.15 32.76 -5.53
C LEU A 782 27.67 32.52 -5.63
N ALA A 783 28.44 33.04 -4.67
CA ALA A 783 29.88 32.80 -4.60
C ALA A 783 30.20 31.33 -4.30
N ASP A 784 29.50 30.71 -3.33
CA ASP A 784 29.66 29.28 -3.04
C ASP A 784 29.30 28.41 -4.27
N SER A 785 28.26 28.78 -5.00
CA SER A 785 27.89 28.14 -6.27
C SER A 785 28.96 28.28 -7.35
N ALA A 786 29.63 29.44 -7.41
CA ALA A 786 30.72 29.67 -8.36
C ALA A 786 31.93 28.77 -8.08
N VAL A 787 32.24 28.54 -6.80
CA VAL A 787 33.29 27.60 -6.38
C VAL A 787 32.91 26.18 -6.82
N LEU A 788 31.67 25.74 -6.58
CA LEU A 788 31.19 24.44 -7.05
C LEU A 788 31.28 24.32 -8.59
N MET A 789 30.88 25.36 -9.34
CA MET A 789 31.01 25.40 -10.80
C MET A 789 32.46 25.28 -11.27
N SER A 790 33.43 25.90 -10.58
CA SER A 790 34.85 25.71 -10.91
C SER A 790 35.32 24.28 -10.67
N THR A 791 34.95 23.66 -9.55
CA THR A 791 35.33 22.26 -9.28
C THR A 791 34.76 21.30 -10.33
N VAL A 792 33.52 21.52 -10.76
CA VAL A 792 32.88 20.73 -11.83
C VAL A 792 33.56 20.97 -13.19
N ARG A 793 34.03 22.19 -13.46
CA ARG A 793 34.76 22.53 -14.69
C ARG A 793 36.13 21.86 -14.74
N ASP A 794 36.83 21.79 -13.61
CA ASP A 794 38.15 21.16 -13.53
C ASP A 794 38.07 19.64 -13.80
N ASP A 795 36.92 19.02 -13.52
CA ASP A 795 36.62 17.63 -13.86
C ASP A 795 36.24 17.43 -15.35
N LEU A 796 35.97 18.50 -16.11
CA LEU A 796 35.67 18.48 -17.54
C LEU A 796 36.95 18.62 -18.41
N PRO A 797 36.93 18.24 -19.69
CA PRO A 797 38.09 18.40 -20.58
C PRO A 797 38.62 19.85 -20.60
N ARG A 798 39.95 19.99 -20.56
CA ARG A 798 40.62 21.30 -20.51
C ARG A 798 40.14 22.21 -21.65
N GLY A 799 39.72 23.43 -21.29
CA GLY A 799 39.18 24.41 -22.23
C GLY A 799 37.64 24.46 -22.31
N SER A 800 36.93 23.59 -21.56
CA SER A 800 35.47 23.62 -21.48
C SER A 800 34.95 24.95 -20.90
N ALA A 801 33.79 25.39 -21.39
CA ALA A 801 33.05 26.51 -20.81
C ALA A 801 32.59 26.20 -19.38
N TYR A 802 32.27 27.23 -18.59
CA TYR A 802 31.69 27.03 -17.28
C TYR A 802 30.35 26.29 -17.37
N PRO A 803 30.06 25.34 -16.45
CA PRO A 803 28.77 24.65 -16.41
C PRO A 803 27.63 25.64 -16.17
N LEU A 804 26.42 25.29 -16.58
CA LEU A 804 25.24 26.13 -16.35
C LEU A 804 24.84 26.06 -14.86
N LEU A 805 24.45 27.19 -14.27
CA LEU A 805 23.87 27.26 -12.93
C LEU A 805 22.36 27.44 -13.03
N TYR A 806 21.60 26.52 -12.45
CA TYR A 806 20.16 26.68 -12.28
C TYR A 806 19.84 27.23 -10.89
N ILE A 807 19.03 28.27 -10.83
CA ILE A 807 18.63 28.92 -9.58
C ILE A 807 17.13 28.75 -9.42
N SER A 808 16.75 28.03 -8.36
CA SER A 808 15.37 27.90 -7.93
C SER A 808 15.02 28.99 -6.92
N THR A 809 14.13 29.90 -7.32
CA THR A 809 13.70 31.08 -6.54
C THR A 809 12.56 30.74 -5.58
N ARG A 810 12.40 31.51 -4.50
CA ARG A 810 11.43 31.26 -3.42
C ARG A 810 9.98 31.14 -3.90
N GLU A 811 9.56 31.98 -4.84
CA GLU A 811 8.22 31.99 -5.44
C GLU A 811 8.05 30.96 -6.56
N GLY A 812 9.01 30.06 -6.74
CA GLY A 812 8.91 28.91 -7.64
C GLY A 812 9.35 29.16 -9.09
N ALA A 813 9.90 30.34 -9.42
CA ALA A 813 10.56 30.56 -10.71
C ALA A 813 11.88 29.79 -10.79
N LEU A 814 12.21 29.33 -12.00
CA LEU A 814 13.46 28.64 -12.32
C LEU A 814 14.26 29.52 -13.27
N LEU A 815 15.46 29.88 -12.87
CA LEU A 815 16.38 30.70 -13.66
C LEU A 815 17.58 29.86 -14.09
N SER A 816 18.17 30.19 -15.24
CA SER A 816 19.47 29.68 -15.65
C SER A 816 20.46 30.82 -15.79
N TYR A 817 21.69 30.58 -15.34
CA TYR A 817 22.78 31.52 -15.41
C TYR A 817 23.99 30.87 -16.08
N ARG A 818 24.46 31.49 -17.17
CA ARG A 818 25.70 31.12 -17.85
C ARG A 818 26.76 32.17 -17.59
N ALA A 819 27.87 31.75 -16.97
CA ALA A 819 28.98 32.64 -16.65
C ALA A 819 29.79 32.99 -17.90
N GLY A 820 30.12 34.28 -18.09
CA GLY A 820 31.07 34.74 -19.11
C GLY A 820 32.54 34.45 -18.78
N GLY A 821 32.85 34.18 -17.50
CA GLY A 821 34.16 33.82 -16.96
C GLY A 821 34.14 33.70 -15.43
N HIS A 822 35.21 33.19 -14.81
CA HIS A 822 35.33 33.12 -13.33
C HIS A 822 35.43 34.52 -12.71
N ASN A 823 36.27 35.36 -13.30
CA ASN A 823 36.55 36.69 -12.79
C ASN A 823 35.30 37.54 -12.78
N PRO A 824 34.45 37.70 -13.82
CA PRO A 824 33.21 38.51 -13.73
C PRO A 824 32.18 38.07 -12.66
N LEU A 825 32.18 36.79 -12.27
CA LEU A 825 31.22 36.23 -11.31
C LEU A 825 31.74 36.39 -9.87
N LEU A 826 33.06 36.30 -9.68
CA LEU A 826 33.75 36.59 -8.41
C LEU A 826 34.19 38.08 -8.27
N ASP A 827 34.31 38.81 -9.39
CA ASP A 827 34.49 40.27 -9.58
C ASP A 827 33.16 40.94 -9.23
N LEU A 828 32.82 40.79 -7.96
CA LEU A 828 32.24 41.89 -7.23
C LEU A 828 33.28 43.03 -7.03
N ASP A 829 34.49 42.91 -7.61
CA ASP A 829 35.65 43.83 -7.61
C ASP A 829 35.47 45.15 -8.37
N GLY A 830 34.24 45.50 -8.74
CA GLY A 830 33.85 46.91 -8.87
C GLY A 830 33.91 47.63 -7.50
N PRO A 831 33.35 48.83 -7.34
CA PRO A 831 33.35 49.58 -6.05
C PRO A 831 32.63 48.89 -4.86
N PHE A 832 32.38 47.57 -4.94
CA PHE A 832 31.66 46.69 -4.02
C PHE A 832 32.44 45.40 -3.70
N SER A 833 33.78 45.49 -3.69
CA SER A 833 34.84 44.44 -3.76
C SER A 833 35.04 43.46 -2.58
N SER A 834 34.00 43.08 -1.85
CA SER A 834 34.05 41.94 -0.94
C SER A 834 32.67 41.30 -0.84
N GLN A 835 32.61 39.97 -0.67
CA GLN A 835 31.36 39.27 -0.35
C GLN A 835 30.61 39.95 0.81
N SER A 836 31.39 40.53 1.74
CA SER A 836 30.94 41.34 2.88
C SER A 836 30.41 42.73 2.51
N SER A 837 30.86 43.38 1.43
CA SER A 837 30.44 44.72 1.03
C SER A 837 29.21 44.76 0.14
N MET A 838 28.96 43.75 -0.71
CA MET A 838 27.69 43.65 -1.44
C MET A 838 26.55 43.24 -0.50
N LEU A 839 26.77 42.20 0.31
CA LEU A 839 25.81 41.80 1.34
C LEU A 839 25.65 42.91 2.39
N GLY A 840 26.75 43.52 2.86
CA GLY A 840 26.71 44.68 3.76
C GLY A 840 26.05 45.91 3.14
N GLY A 841 26.18 46.13 1.84
CA GLY A 841 25.50 47.18 1.08
C GLY A 841 23.99 46.97 0.96
N LEU A 842 23.55 45.72 0.78
CA LEU A 842 22.14 45.32 0.80
C LEU A 842 21.53 45.44 2.20
N ILE A 843 22.25 44.98 3.24
CA ILE A 843 21.82 45.08 4.64
C ILE A 843 21.74 46.54 5.10
N SER A 844 22.71 47.38 4.71
CA SER A 844 22.73 48.82 5.04
C SER A 844 21.83 49.67 4.13
N GLY A 845 21.15 49.07 3.14
CA GLY A 845 20.26 49.75 2.20
C GLY A 845 20.95 50.67 1.19
N LYS A 846 22.28 50.62 1.08
CA LYS A 846 23.08 51.38 0.10
C LYS A 846 22.92 50.86 -1.33
N ILE A 847 22.57 49.58 -1.48
CA ILE A 847 22.33 48.91 -2.76
C ILE A 847 20.89 48.42 -2.77
N ARG A 848 20.16 48.67 -3.86
CA ARG A 848 18.81 48.13 -4.00
C ARG A 848 18.87 46.67 -4.49
N PRO A 849 18.01 45.75 -4.00
CA PRO A 849 17.96 44.37 -4.49
C PRO A 849 17.80 44.23 -6.01
N THR A 850 17.10 45.17 -6.66
CA THR A 850 16.96 45.20 -8.13
C THR A 850 18.26 45.55 -8.86
N GLU A 851 19.11 46.38 -8.26
CA GLU A 851 20.43 46.71 -8.82
C GLU A 851 21.37 45.51 -8.73
N TYR A 852 21.28 44.74 -7.64
CA TYR A 852 21.99 43.47 -7.50
C TYR A 852 21.62 42.47 -8.60
N VAL A 853 20.33 42.22 -8.85
CA VAL A 853 19.89 41.32 -9.93
C VAL A 853 20.39 41.78 -11.30
N ARG A 854 20.32 43.09 -11.58
CA ARG A 854 20.81 43.65 -12.86
C ARG A 854 22.32 43.54 -13.00
N HIS A 855 23.06 43.66 -11.90
CA HIS A 855 24.50 43.46 -11.88
C HIS A 855 24.85 42.00 -12.23
N VAL A 856 24.18 41.03 -11.61
CA VAL A 856 24.36 39.60 -11.93
C VAL A 856 23.95 39.28 -13.37
N ALA A 857 22.86 39.88 -13.86
CA ALA A 857 22.46 39.75 -15.27
C ALA A 857 23.43 40.43 -16.25
N GLY A 858 24.22 41.41 -15.80
CA GLY A 858 25.24 42.09 -16.59
C GLY A 858 26.58 41.34 -16.63
N SER A 859 26.92 40.58 -15.59
CA SER A 859 28.15 39.78 -15.52
C SER A 859 28.10 38.47 -16.32
N GLY A 860 26.92 38.06 -16.79
CA GLY A 860 26.72 36.82 -17.53
C GLY A 860 25.41 36.80 -18.32
N GLU A 861 24.93 35.61 -18.67
CA GLU A 861 23.63 35.43 -19.33
C GLU A 861 22.65 34.79 -18.34
N LEU A 862 21.80 35.64 -17.74
CA LEU A 862 20.70 35.21 -16.88
C LEU A 862 19.40 35.08 -17.70
N GLN A 863 18.72 33.94 -17.62
CA GLN A 863 17.45 33.68 -18.29
C GLN A 863 16.41 33.12 -17.30
N VAL A 864 15.16 33.56 -17.44
CA VAL A 864 14.00 32.97 -16.76
C VAL A 864 13.49 31.81 -17.61
N LEU A 865 13.44 30.60 -17.04
CA LEU A 865 12.96 29.38 -17.69
C LEU A 865 11.52 29.02 -17.27
N LEU A 866 11.21 29.14 -15.97
CA LEU A 866 9.85 29.09 -15.45
C LEU A 866 9.55 30.43 -14.78
N SER A 867 8.41 31.05 -15.13
CA SER A 867 8.01 32.34 -14.56
C SER A 867 7.28 32.20 -13.22
N SER A 868 7.36 33.23 -12.39
CA SER A 868 6.58 33.41 -11.15
C SER A 868 5.97 34.81 -11.13
N SER A 869 5.26 35.18 -10.06
CA SER A 869 4.76 36.55 -9.86
C SER A 869 5.86 37.60 -10.00
N LEU A 870 6.99 37.43 -9.29
CA LEU A 870 8.15 38.33 -9.39
C LEU A 870 8.88 38.24 -10.73
N TRP A 871 9.01 37.03 -11.29
CA TRP A 871 9.68 36.75 -12.56
C TRP A 871 8.67 36.50 -13.69
N ALA A 872 7.82 37.48 -13.99
CA ALA A 872 6.68 37.31 -14.88
C ALA A 872 7.06 36.96 -16.34
N THR A 873 8.19 37.48 -16.84
CA THR A 873 8.59 37.35 -18.25
C THR A 873 9.65 36.26 -18.43
N VAL A 874 9.30 35.18 -19.14
CA VAL A 874 10.24 34.11 -19.55
C VAL A 874 11.21 34.64 -20.61
N GLY A 875 12.50 34.31 -20.50
CA GLY A 875 13.56 34.72 -21.43
C GLY A 875 14.71 35.45 -20.75
N ARG A 876 15.57 36.11 -21.55
CA ARG A 876 16.78 36.77 -21.05
C ARG A 876 16.44 37.96 -20.15
N VAL A 877 17.04 37.99 -18.96
CA VAL A 877 16.99 39.12 -18.03
C VAL A 877 17.98 40.17 -18.50
N THR A 878 17.49 41.37 -18.80
CA THR A 878 18.32 42.49 -19.25
C THR A 878 18.56 43.48 -18.12
N THR A 879 19.46 44.44 -18.33
CA THR A 879 19.69 45.56 -17.39
C THR A 879 18.45 46.45 -17.19
N ALA A 880 17.44 46.33 -18.06
CA ALA A 880 16.17 47.06 -17.96
C ALA A 880 15.12 46.36 -17.06
N TRP A 881 15.36 45.11 -16.65
CA TRP A 881 14.39 44.25 -15.95
C TRP A 881 13.76 44.93 -14.72
N ARG A 882 12.46 44.72 -14.54
CA ARG A 882 11.68 45.18 -13.39
C ARG A 882 10.89 44.02 -12.75
N PRO A 883 10.79 43.96 -11.40
CA PRO A 883 9.99 42.94 -10.72
C PRO A 883 8.50 43.09 -11.02
N ASN A 884 7.77 41.98 -11.15
CA ASN A 884 6.34 41.92 -11.47
C ASN A 884 5.93 42.55 -12.82
N ALA A 885 6.89 42.95 -13.66
CA ALA A 885 6.59 43.57 -14.94
C ALA A 885 6.41 42.50 -16.04
N PHE A 886 5.24 42.51 -16.67
CA PHE A 886 5.03 41.87 -17.97
C PHE A 886 5.68 42.76 -19.04
N GLU A 887 6.98 42.58 -19.28
CA GLU A 887 7.64 43.25 -20.38
C GLU A 887 7.30 42.49 -21.67
N ILE A 888 6.67 43.18 -22.64
CA ILE A 888 6.50 42.64 -23.98
C ILE A 888 7.91 42.46 -24.56
N PRO A 889 8.33 41.24 -24.94
CA PRO A 889 9.68 41.03 -25.45
C PRO A 889 9.92 41.91 -26.69
N ILE A 890 10.76 42.94 -26.56
CA ILE A 890 11.19 43.76 -27.69
C ILE A 890 12.25 42.95 -28.43
N GLY A 891 11.81 42.08 -29.33
CA GLY A 891 12.70 41.30 -30.20
C GLY A 891 12.03 40.10 -30.86
N ASN A 892 11.88 40.18 -32.19
CA ASN A 892 11.48 39.13 -33.13
C ASN A 892 12.52 37.98 -33.24
N GLY A 893 13.01 37.46 -32.12
CA GLY A 893 13.75 36.21 -32.11
C GLY A 893 12.74 35.07 -32.07
N SER A 894 12.54 34.37 -33.19
CA SER A 894 11.76 33.13 -33.24
C SER A 894 12.28 32.20 -32.13
N ARG A 895 11.52 32.05 -31.05
CA ARG A 895 11.91 31.20 -29.92
C ARG A 895 11.91 29.75 -30.42
N ALA A 896 13.00 29.04 -30.19
CA ALA A 896 13.08 27.62 -30.48
C ALA A 896 11.92 26.88 -29.78
N ASN A 897 11.16 26.10 -30.53
CA ASN A 897 10.03 25.34 -30.00
C ASN A 897 10.52 24.05 -29.33
N VAL A 898 11.16 24.21 -28.17
CA VAL A 898 11.61 23.10 -27.32
C VAL A 898 10.43 22.68 -26.44
N LEU A 899 10.09 21.39 -26.50
CA LEU A 899 9.00 20.80 -25.74
C LEU A 899 9.52 20.34 -24.38
N SER A 900 8.70 20.54 -23.34
CA SER A 900 8.92 19.98 -22.01
C SER A 900 8.54 18.51 -22.00
N LEU A 901 9.47 17.64 -21.61
CA LEU A 901 9.29 16.20 -21.64
C LEU A 901 9.35 15.57 -20.24
N GLY A 902 8.65 14.45 -20.06
CA GLY A 902 8.70 13.63 -18.87
C GLY A 902 9.94 12.72 -18.83
N PRO A 903 10.01 11.82 -17.83
CA PRO A 903 11.11 10.85 -17.74
C PRO A 903 10.99 9.76 -18.82
N VAL A 904 12.07 9.00 -18.98
CA VAL A 904 12.14 7.89 -19.93
C VAL A 904 11.44 6.64 -19.37
N PHE A 905 10.60 6.01 -20.19
CA PHE A 905 9.87 4.77 -19.90
C PHE A 905 10.21 3.67 -20.90
N ASN A 906 10.09 2.41 -20.45
CA ASN A 906 10.24 1.23 -21.31
C ASN A 906 8.96 0.87 -22.08
N HIS A 907 7.81 1.45 -21.72
CA HIS A 907 6.54 1.17 -22.36
C HIS A 907 5.70 2.45 -22.51
N ILE A 908 4.97 2.54 -23.62
CA ILE A 908 4.15 3.71 -23.96
C ILE A 908 2.98 3.92 -22.98
N ASP A 909 2.30 2.85 -22.55
CA ASP A 909 1.21 2.96 -21.59
C ASP A 909 1.66 3.53 -20.24
N ASP A 910 2.88 3.23 -19.79
CA ASP A 910 3.42 3.78 -18.54
C ASP A 910 3.73 5.27 -18.69
N ALA A 911 4.21 5.69 -19.86
CA ALA A 911 4.41 7.10 -20.20
C ALA A 911 3.07 7.87 -20.30
N ALA A 912 2.03 7.23 -20.86
CA ALA A 912 0.68 7.79 -20.89
C ALA A 912 0.08 7.91 -19.49
N LEU A 913 0.27 6.89 -18.65
CA LEU A 913 -0.19 6.89 -17.26
C LEU A 913 0.52 7.96 -16.42
N TYR A 914 1.80 8.22 -16.70
CA TYR A 914 2.53 9.34 -16.08
C TYR A 914 1.87 10.69 -16.38
N CYS A 915 1.53 10.97 -17.65
CA CYS A 915 0.80 12.20 -18.00
C CYS A 915 -0.58 12.25 -17.36
N HIS A 916 -1.32 11.14 -17.39
CA HIS A 916 -2.64 11.04 -16.78
C HIS A 916 -2.63 11.41 -15.29
N ARG A 917 -1.63 10.95 -14.52
CA ARG A 917 -1.49 11.26 -13.09
C ARG A 917 -1.13 12.73 -12.79
N ARG A 918 -0.60 13.47 -13.76
CA ARG A 918 -0.25 14.89 -13.61
C ARG A 918 -1.39 15.83 -14.00
N LEU A 919 -2.43 15.31 -14.65
CA LEU A 919 -3.65 16.04 -14.95
C LEU A 919 -4.58 16.04 -13.71
N PRO A 920 -5.16 17.18 -13.33
CA PRO A 920 -6.20 17.21 -12.30
C PRO A 920 -7.53 16.69 -12.87
N HIS A 921 -8.25 15.90 -12.09
CA HIS A 921 -9.60 15.40 -12.44
C HIS A 921 -10.67 16.03 -11.53
N PRO A 922 -11.77 16.56 -12.07
CA PRO A 922 -12.06 16.74 -13.50
C PRO A 922 -11.14 17.79 -14.16
N HIS A 923 -10.95 17.68 -15.47
CA HIS A 923 -9.99 18.51 -16.22
C HIS A 923 -10.43 19.97 -16.27
N ALA A 924 -9.50 20.88 -16.03
CA ALA A 924 -9.78 22.32 -16.04
C ALA A 924 -9.71 22.95 -17.45
N GLN A 925 -8.95 22.35 -18.36
CA GLN A 925 -8.63 22.86 -19.70
C GLN A 925 -8.47 21.68 -20.67
N ASP A 926 -8.69 21.92 -21.96
CA ASP A 926 -8.46 20.93 -23.01
C ASP A 926 -6.95 20.78 -23.25
N VAL A 927 -6.46 19.54 -23.26
CA VAL A 927 -5.04 19.21 -23.43
C VAL A 927 -4.89 18.25 -24.60
N MET A 928 -4.00 18.57 -25.53
CA MET A 928 -3.56 17.67 -26.59
C MET A 928 -2.03 17.60 -26.57
N GLY A 929 -1.48 16.43 -26.28
CA GLY A 929 -0.04 16.22 -26.36
C GLY A 929 0.33 14.94 -27.13
N ALA A 930 1.61 14.58 -27.10
CA ALA A 930 2.12 13.41 -27.80
C ALA A 930 3.03 12.56 -26.92
N MET A 931 3.12 11.27 -27.27
CA MET A 931 4.12 10.33 -26.78
C MET A 931 5.18 10.17 -27.86
N LEU A 932 6.44 10.34 -27.50
CA LEU A 932 7.58 10.20 -28.40
C LEU A 932 8.20 8.82 -28.23
N ARG A 933 8.63 8.19 -29.33
CA ARG A 933 9.34 6.91 -29.34
C ARG A 933 10.72 7.07 -29.96
N SER A 934 11.73 6.44 -29.34
CA SER A 934 13.06 6.28 -29.92
C SER A 934 13.08 5.13 -30.90
N SER A 935 13.42 5.39 -32.17
CA SER A 935 13.53 4.34 -33.20
C SER A 935 14.73 3.40 -32.99
N VAL A 936 15.71 3.81 -32.19
CA VAL A 936 16.97 3.06 -31.96
C VAL A 936 16.91 2.25 -30.66
N LYS A 937 16.41 2.87 -29.58
CA LYS A 937 16.44 2.26 -28.23
C LYS A 937 15.11 1.66 -27.81
N ASN A 938 14.04 1.89 -28.57
CA ASN A 938 12.68 1.52 -28.23
C ASN A 938 12.21 2.04 -26.85
N LEU A 939 12.59 3.27 -26.54
CA LEU A 939 12.24 3.97 -25.30
C LEU A 939 11.16 5.02 -25.59
N TYR A 940 10.35 5.31 -24.58
CA TYR A 940 9.21 6.21 -24.68
C TYR A 940 9.36 7.41 -23.74
N VAL A 941 8.95 8.58 -24.22
CA VAL A 941 8.96 9.82 -23.45
C VAL A 941 7.67 10.57 -23.72
N ALA A 942 7.00 11.01 -22.66
CA ALA A 942 5.77 11.78 -22.80
C ALA A 942 6.05 13.28 -22.88
N VAL A 943 5.28 14.01 -23.70
CA VAL A 943 5.26 15.48 -23.64
C VAL A 943 4.43 15.91 -22.42
N GLU A 944 5.01 16.76 -21.57
CA GLU A 944 4.37 17.21 -20.33
C GLU A 944 3.03 17.89 -20.60
N PRO A 945 1.96 17.52 -19.87
CA PRO A 945 0.62 18.05 -20.11
C PRO A 945 0.47 19.51 -19.67
N LEU A 946 1.18 19.88 -18.59
CA LEU A 946 1.21 21.25 -18.07
C LEU A 946 2.65 21.68 -17.85
N THR A 947 2.97 22.90 -18.29
CA THR A 947 4.24 23.56 -17.97
C THR A 947 3.94 24.96 -17.46
N ASN A 948 4.30 25.22 -16.19
CA ASN A 948 4.06 26.51 -15.53
C ASN A 948 2.60 27.01 -15.60
N GLY A 949 1.64 26.10 -15.45
CA GLY A 949 0.20 26.39 -15.53
C GLY A 949 -0.35 26.56 -16.96
N VAL A 950 0.49 26.47 -17.99
CA VAL A 950 0.08 26.49 -19.40
C VAL A 950 -0.04 25.06 -19.92
N VAL A 951 -1.20 24.71 -20.47
CA VAL A 951 -1.42 23.40 -21.11
C VAL A 951 -0.69 23.28 -22.44
N VAL A 952 -0.26 22.07 -22.76
CA VAL A 952 0.29 21.79 -24.08
C VAL A 952 -0.82 21.76 -25.13
N ASN A 953 -0.61 22.51 -26.21
CA ASN A 953 -1.44 22.46 -27.41
C ASN A 953 -0.64 21.80 -28.54
N GLY A 954 -0.94 20.53 -28.81
CA GLY A 954 -0.25 19.71 -29.78
C GLY A 954 -0.36 20.23 -31.21
N GLN A 955 -1.45 20.90 -31.58
CA GLN A 955 -1.65 21.43 -32.94
C GLN A 955 -0.69 22.57 -33.24
N ASP A 956 -0.51 23.46 -32.28
CA ASP A 956 0.31 24.68 -32.45
C ASP A 956 1.78 24.49 -32.12
N ARG A 957 2.13 23.38 -31.44
CA ARG A 957 3.49 23.17 -30.94
C ARG A 957 4.13 21.84 -31.30
N ILE A 958 3.37 20.77 -31.54
CA ILE A 958 3.93 19.42 -31.71
C ILE A 958 3.80 18.93 -33.15
N PHE A 959 2.62 19.07 -33.76
CA PHE A 959 2.30 18.52 -35.08
C PHE A 959 2.50 19.55 -36.19
N LEU A 960 3.67 20.20 -36.21
CA LEU A 960 4.04 21.17 -37.24
C LEU A 960 4.97 20.53 -38.28
N ASN A 961 4.71 20.79 -39.57
CA ASN A 961 5.54 20.31 -40.67
C ASN A 961 6.00 21.48 -41.54
N ALA A 962 7.31 21.53 -41.82
CA ALA A 962 7.94 22.58 -42.64
C ALA A 962 7.26 22.79 -43.99
N LEU A 963 6.87 21.70 -44.67
CA LEU A 963 6.23 21.77 -45.99
C LEU A 963 4.82 22.39 -45.91
N PHE A 964 4.11 22.14 -44.82
CA PHE A 964 2.76 22.65 -44.59
C PHE A 964 2.78 24.13 -44.14
N GLU A 965 3.71 24.50 -43.25
CA GLU A 965 3.89 25.89 -42.80
C GLU A 965 4.28 26.80 -43.98
N GLN A 966 5.17 26.34 -44.88
CA GLN A 966 5.54 27.06 -46.10
C GLN A 966 4.35 27.30 -47.03
N GLY A 967 3.46 26.31 -47.17
CA GLY A 967 2.25 26.42 -48.00
C GLY A 967 1.17 27.34 -47.44
N THR A 968 1.17 27.59 -46.12
CA THR A 968 0.14 28.40 -45.43
C THR A 968 0.62 29.82 -45.07
N SER A 969 1.86 30.19 -45.43
CA SER A 969 2.50 31.46 -45.03
C SER A 969 2.58 31.69 -43.51
N SER A 970 2.40 30.63 -42.73
CA SER A 970 2.58 30.63 -41.29
C SER A 970 4.05 30.33 -40.99
N ASN A 971 4.71 31.18 -40.19
CA ASN A 971 6.14 31.05 -39.88
C ASN A 971 6.35 30.60 -38.41
N ARG A 972 5.63 29.57 -37.99
CA ARG A 972 5.75 29.03 -36.62
C ARG A 972 7.05 28.22 -36.47
N PRO A 973 7.75 28.33 -35.33
CA PRO A 973 8.96 27.54 -35.09
C PRO A 973 8.65 26.05 -34.97
N LEU A 974 9.34 25.23 -35.77
CA LEU A 974 9.18 23.77 -35.75
C LEU A 974 9.63 23.16 -34.41
N PRO A 975 8.95 22.10 -33.94
CA PRO A 975 9.30 21.41 -32.71
C PRO A 975 10.70 20.78 -32.80
N ILE A 976 11.47 20.93 -31.73
CA ILE A 976 12.77 20.28 -31.59
C ILE A 976 12.58 19.04 -30.72
N PHE A 977 12.67 17.86 -31.34
CA PHE A 977 12.64 16.58 -30.64
C PHE A 977 14.05 16.12 -30.24
N PRO A 978 14.20 15.35 -29.16
CA PRO A 978 15.47 14.72 -28.81
C PRO A 978 15.97 13.81 -29.95
N PRO A 979 17.30 13.62 -30.10
CA PRO A 979 17.87 12.80 -31.17
C PRO A 979 17.26 11.39 -31.22
N GLY A 980 16.73 11.01 -32.38
CA GLY A 980 16.12 9.70 -32.61
C GLY A 980 14.70 9.51 -32.06
N PHE A 981 14.11 10.54 -31.44
CA PHE A 981 12.72 10.52 -30.97
C PHE A 981 11.77 11.17 -31.99
N ALA A 982 10.61 10.53 -32.21
CA ALA A 982 9.53 11.08 -33.03
C ALA A 982 8.16 10.81 -32.39
N PRO A 983 7.12 11.62 -32.68
CA PRO A 983 5.76 11.36 -32.23
C PRO A 983 5.25 9.98 -32.68
N TRP A 984 4.72 9.20 -31.73
CA TRP A 984 4.23 7.84 -31.95
C TRP A 984 2.76 7.65 -31.53
N ALA A 985 2.32 8.34 -30.47
CA ALA A 985 0.92 8.39 -30.08
C ALA A 985 0.51 9.81 -29.69
N VAL A 986 -0.80 10.06 -29.70
CA VAL A 986 -1.43 11.30 -29.22
C VAL A 986 -2.15 11.03 -27.90
N TYR A 987 -2.21 12.02 -27.00
CA TYR A 987 -3.08 11.93 -25.83
C TYR A 987 -3.97 13.16 -25.72
N TYR A 988 -5.17 12.95 -25.19
CA TYR A 988 -6.22 13.94 -25.05
C TYR A 988 -6.71 14.01 -23.60
N ALA A 989 -7.10 15.20 -23.17
CA ALA A 989 -7.90 15.43 -21.98
C ALA A 989 -8.84 16.58 -22.26
N HIS A 990 -10.12 16.42 -21.92
CA HIS A 990 -11.15 17.40 -22.25
C HIS A 990 -11.79 17.94 -20.99
N ARG A 991 -11.96 19.26 -20.94
CA ARG A 991 -12.71 19.93 -19.87
C ARG A 991 -14.18 19.48 -19.92
N PRO A 992 -14.80 19.15 -18.78
CA PRO A 992 -16.24 18.85 -18.74
C PRO A 992 -17.04 20.02 -19.31
N ARG A 993 -17.95 19.71 -20.25
CA ARG A 993 -18.83 20.73 -20.85
C ARG A 993 -20.21 20.65 -20.20
N THR A 994 -20.76 21.81 -19.83
CA THR A 994 -22.17 21.92 -19.42
C THR A 994 -23.01 22.25 -20.66
N PRO A 995 -23.86 21.34 -21.16
CA PRO A 995 -24.69 21.62 -22.32
C PRO A 995 -25.86 22.53 -21.95
N VAL A 996 -26.36 23.26 -22.95
CA VAL A 996 -27.47 24.21 -22.80
C VAL A 996 -28.84 23.51 -22.76
N TYR A 997 -28.97 22.27 -23.30
CA TYR A 997 -30.26 21.58 -23.45
C TYR A 997 -30.28 20.03 -23.25
N ALA A 998 -29.20 19.38 -22.79
CA ALA A 998 -29.14 17.90 -22.78
C ALA A 998 -29.88 17.22 -21.60
N LYS A 999 -30.38 15.99 -21.83
CA LYS A 999 -30.86 15.08 -20.76
C LYS A 999 -29.69 14.71 -19.85
N HIS A 1000 -29.93 14.70 -18.53
CA HIS A 1000 -28.94 14.51 -17.46
C HIS A 1000 -28.00 13.28 -17.60
N GLY A 1001 -28.35 12.26 -18.41
CA GLY A 1001 -27.58 11.02 -18.57
C GLY A 1001 -26.66 10.94 -19.80
N VAL A 1002 -26.75 11.85 -20.77
CA VAL A 1002 -25.84 11.84 -21.96
C VAL A 1002 -24.46 12.42 -21.61
N ASN A 1003 -24.41 13.33 -20.63
CA ASN A 1003 -23.19 14.03 -20.25
C ASN A 1003 -22.22 13.17 -19.44
N GLU A 1004 -22.75 12.26 -18.61
CA GLU A 1004 -21.92 11.49 -17.67
C GLU A 1004 -20.92 10.57 -18.39
N TRP A 1005 -21.30 9.93 -19.51
CA TRP A 1005 -20.39 9.01 -20.22
C TRP A 1005 -19.49 9.71 -21.25
N MET A 1006 -19.93 10.83 -21.86
CA MET A 1006 -19.15 11.54 -22.90
C MET A 1006 -17.90 12.22 -22.34
N ASP A 1007 -17.94 12.69 -21.10
CA ASP A 1007 -16.79 13.27 -20.40
C ASP A 1007 -15.70 12.22 -20.08
N ASN A 1008 -15.99 10.93 -20.31
CA ASN A 1008 -15.16 9.78 -19.94
C ASN A 1008 -14.73 8.90 -21.14
N VAL A 1009 -14.93 9.34 -22.39
CA VAL A 1009 -14.57 8.58 -23.61
C VAL A 1009 -13.92 9.45 -24.71
N PHE A 1010 -13.38 8.80 -25.75
CA PHE A 1010 -12.86 9.49 -26.94
C PHE A 1010 -13.98 10.23 -27.69
N TRP A 1011 -13.71 11.46 -28.11
CA TRP A 1011 -14.61 12.16 -29.02
C TRP A 1011 -14.38 11.72 -30.47
N PRO A 1012 -15.41 11.70 -31.33
CA PRO A 1012 -15.25 11.37 -32.75
C PRO A 1012 -14.18 12.24 -33.44
N SER A 1013 -14.12 13.52 -33.05
CA SER A 1013 -13.12 14.48 -33.54
C SER A 1013 -11.69 14.07 -33.22
N ASP A 1014 -11.44 13.45 -32.06
CA ASP A 1014 -10.10 13.05 -31.64
C ASP A 1014 -9.56 11.91 -32.49
N ILE A 1015 -10.44 10.93 -32.75
CA ILE A 1015 -10.13 9.78 -33.61
C ILE A 1015 -9.93 10.26 -35.03
N CYS A 1016 -10.83 11.08 -35.58
CA CYS A 1016 -10.73 11.54 -36.97
C CYS A 1016 -9.58 12.53 -37.20
N TYR A 1017 -9.25 13.37 -36.21
CA TYR A 1017 -8.06 14.20 -36.25
C TYR A 1017 -6.80 13.32 -36.34
N MET A 1018 -6.68 12.32 -35.46
CA MET A 1018 -5.56 11.40 -35.44
C MET A 1018 -5.46 10.57 -36.74
N THR A 1019 -6.57 10.05 -37.26
CA THR A 1019 -6.55 9.08 -38.37
C THR A 1019 -6.59 9.71 -39.76
N LYS A 1020 -7.14 10.93 -39.91
CA LYS A 1020 -7.29 11.63 -41.20
C LYS A 1020 -6.49 12.93 -41.31
N SER A 1021 -6.40 13.72 -40.24
CA SER A 1021 -5.75 15.04 -40.30
C SER A 1021 -4.24 14.95 -40.08
N LEU A 1022 -3.78 14.24 -39.04
CA LEU A 1022 -2.35 14.07 -38.76
C LEU A 1022 -1.55 13.43 -39.92
N PRO A 1023 -2.08 12.40 -40.64
CA PRO A 1023 -1.36 11.86 -41.79
C PRO A 1023 -1.16 12.88 -42.93
N ARG A 1024 -2.07 13.83 -43.12
CA ARG A 1024 -1.90 14.93 -44.09
C ARG A 1024 -0.78 15.89 -43.68
N LEU A 1025 -0.51 16.00 -42.38
CA LEU A 1025 0.61 16.76 -41.82
C LEU A 1025 1.92 15.95 -41.78
N GLY A 1026 1.92 14.70 -42.26
CA GLY A 1026 3.09 13.82 -42.26
C GLY A 1026 3.26 12.99 -40.98
N PHE A 1027 2.28 12.97 -40.08
CA PHE A 1027 2.29 12.19 -38.85
C PHE A 1027 1.27 11.04 -38.93
N ALA A 1028 1.72 9.85 -39.30
CA ALA A 1028 0.88 8.65 -39.40
C ALA A 1028 0.80 7.90 -38.06
N LEU A 1029 0.04 8.44 -37.10
CA LEU A 1029 -0.14 7.82 -35.78
C LEU A 1029 -1.24 6.74 -35.82
N GLU A 1030 -1.05 5.66 -35.06
CA GLU A 1030 -2.01 4.55 -34.96
C GLU A 1030 -2.60 4.39 -33.55
N ILE A 1031 -2.03 5.07 -32.55
CA ILE A 1031 -2.41 4.97 -31.14
C ILE A 1031 -2.84 6.35 -30.60
N GLY A 1032 -3.96 6.36 -29.87
CA GLY A 1032 -4.42 7.52 -29.11
C GLY A 1032 -4.75 7.15 -27.66
N TYR A 1033 -4.57 8.10 -26.74
CA TYR A 1033 -4.99 7.98 -25.34
C TYR A 1033 -5.98 9.08 -24.99
N VAL A 1034 -6.96 8.80 -24.13
CA VAL A 1034 -7.82 9.83 -23.54
C VAL A 1034 -7.88 9.65 -22.03
N SER A 1035 -7.68 10.75 -21.30
CA SER A 1035 -7.91 10.81 -19.87
C SER A 1035 -9.36 11.23 -19.63
N GLY A 1036 -10.19 10.33 -19.11
CA GLY A 1036 -11.56 10.63 -18.69
C GLY A 1036 -11.60 11.57 -17.48
N ASN A 1037 -12.73 12.25 -17.28
CA ASN A 1037 -12.95 13.12 -16.12
C ASN A 1037 -13.28 12.35 -14.83
N ASP A 1038 -13.74 11.11 -14.96
CA ASP A 1038 -13.92 10.12 -13.89
C ASP A 1038 -12.61 9.48 -13.41
N GLY A 1039 -11.48 9.83 -14.02
CA GLY A 1039 -10.16 9.27 -13.71
C GLY A 1039 -9.78 8.04 -14.54
N ALA A 1040 -10.53 7.66 -15.58
CA ALA A 1040 -10.12 6.57 -16.46
C ALA A 1040 -9.01 7.00 -17.44
N LEU A 1041 -8.21 6.04 -17.89
CA LEU A 1041 -7.30 6.21 -19.02
C LEU A 1041 -7.63 5.15 -20.06
N LEU A 1042 -8.07 5.57 -21.25
CA LEU A 1042 -8.40 4.68 -22.35
C LEU A 1042 -7.35 4.78 -23.46
N LYS A 1043 -6.94 3.64 -24.02
CA LYS A 1043 -6.09 3.53 -25.21
C LYS A 1043 -6.93 3.08 -26.39
N TYR A 1044 -6.83 3.79 -27.50
CA TYR A 1044 -7.42 3.42 -28.79
C TYR A 1044 -6.31 3.03 -29.77
N VAL A 1045 -6.47 1.86 -30.40
CA VAL A 1045 -5.59 1.36 -31.45
C VAL A 1045 -6.38 1.29 -32.76
N ARG A 1046 -5.88 1.96 -33.79
CA ARG A 1046 -6.56 2.10 -35.08
C ARG A 1046 -6.64 0.76 -35.83
N ARG A 1047 -7.84 0.43 -36.34
CA ARG A 1047 -8.05 -0.63 -37.34
C ARG A 1047 -8.45 -0.02 -38.68
N ARG A 1048 -7.55 -0.07 -39.67
CA ARG A 1048 -7.82 0.51 -41.00
C ARG A 1048 -8.99 -0.21 -41.66
N GLY A 1049 -10.01 0.53 -42.12
CA GLY A 1049 -11.14 -0.04 -42.86
C GLY A 1049 -12.31 0.91 -43.03
N LYS A 1050 -13.37 0.43 -43.69
CA LYS A 1050 -14.59 1.20 -43.99
C LYS A 1050 -15.28 1.76 -42.73
N ALA A 1051 -15.26 1.01 -41.63
CA ALA A 1051 -15.84 1.45 -40.36
C ALA A 1051 -15.18 2.74 -39.81
N GLU A 1052 -13.88 2.93 -40.05
CA GLU A 1052 -13.17 4.18 -39.70
C GLU A 1052 -13.63 5.35 -40.59
N ASP A 1053 -13.84 5.10 -41.88
CA ASP A 1053 -14.37 6.10 -42.81
C ASP A 1053 -15.82 6.48 -42.42
N ASP A 1054 -16.66 5.51 -42.12
CA ASP A 1054 -18.05 5.71 -41.69
C ASP A 1054 -18.13 6.49 -40.37
N LEU A 1055 -17.17 6.30 -39.45
CA LEU A 1055 -17.05 7.08 -38.21
C LEU A 1055 -16.68 8.54 -38.52
N CYS A 1056 -15.78 8.78 -39.47
CA CYS A 1056 -15.28 10.12 -39.81
C CYS A 1056 -16.12 10.87 -40.84
N GLU A 1057 -17.00 10.21 -41.60
CA GLU A 1057 -17.97 10.87 -42.47
C GLU A 1057 -18.97 11.73 -41.69
N ARG A 1058 -19.20 11.38 -40.41
CA ARG A 1058 -20.04 12.15 -39.47
C ARG A 1058 -19.46 13.52 -39.11
N VAL A 1059 -18.17 13.73 -39.34
CA VAL A 1059 -17.40 14.94 -38.99
C VAL A 1059 -17.23 15.89 -40.19
N ARG A 1060 -17.82 15.59 -41.37
CA ARG A 1060 -17.62 16.40 -42.59
C ARG A 1060 -18.39 17.73 -42.54
N GLY A 1061 -17.70 18.78 -42.08
CA GLY A 1061 -18.03 20.21 -42.12
C GLY A 1061 -16.73 21.04 -41.96
N SER A 1062 -16.76 22.37 -42.14
CA SER A 1062 -15.61 23.28 -42.07
C SER A 1062 -14.72 23.08 -40.82
N ASP A 1063 -13.46 23.52 -40.89
CA ASP A 1063 -12.38 23.53 -39.89
C ASP A 1063 -12.62 22.86 -38.51
N TYR A 1064 -11.64 22.11 -38.00
CA TYR A 1064 -11.69 21.41 -36.69
C TYR A 1064 -12.35 22.23 -35.55
N TRP A 1065 -12.20 23.56 -35.55
CA TRP A 1065 -12.85 24.50 -34.64
C TRP A 1065 -14.38 24.59 -34.77
N ASP A 1066 -14.93 24.62 -35.98
CA ASP A 1066 -16.38 24.59 -36.21
C ASP A 1066 -16.97 23.20 -35.90
N ASN A 1067 -16.21 22.14 -36.19
CA ASN A 1067 -16.67 20.75 -35.97
C ASN A 1067 -16.81 20.36 -34.49
N GLN A 1068 -16.07 20.98 -33.56
CA GLN A 1068 -16.32 20.80 -32.12
C GLN A 1068 -17.72 21.29 -31.70
N TYR A 1069 -18.29 22.28 -32.40
CA TYR A 1069 -19.64 22.78 -32.14
C TYR A 1069 -20.72 21.97 -32.87
N VAL A 1070 -20.43 21.45 -34.06
CA VAL A 1070 -21.35 20.61 -34.86
C VAL A 1070 -21.68 19.28 -34.15
N HIS A 1071 -20.73 18.66 -33.46
CA HIS A 1071 -20.97 17.44 -32.69
C HIS A 1071 -21.80 17.66 -31.43
N GLN A 1072 -21.56 18.78 -30.73
CA GLN A 1072 -22.36 19.16 -29.57
C GLN A 1072 -23.84 19.31 -29.95
N GLN A 1073 -24.12 19.88 -31.13
CA GLN A 1073 -25.47 20.00 -31.66
C GLN A 1073 -26.09 18.65 -32.07
N GLN A 1074 -25.34 17.71 -32.65
CA GLN A 1074 -25.85 16.38 -33.00
C GLN A 1074 -26.12 15.51 -31.75
N LEU A 1075 -25.28 15.60 -30.72
CA LEU A 1075 -25.41 14.87 -29.46
C LEU A 1075 -26.48 15.49 -28.53
N ASP A 1076 -26.59 16.82 -28.49
CA ASP A 1076 -27.64 17.56 -27.77
C ASP A 1076 -29.05 17.25 -28.35
N THR A 1077 -29.14 16.86 -29.63
CA THR A 1077 -30.41 16.40 -30.23
C THR A 1077 -30.81 14.96 -29.87
N GLY A 1078 -29.94 14.20 -29.18
CA GLY A 1078 -30.26 12.90 -28.59
C GLY A 1078 -30.55 11.77 -29.58
N ARG A 1079 -29.91 11.77 -30.76
CA ARG A 1079 -30.15 10.76 -31.80
C ARG A 1079 -29.41 9.43 -31.62
N GLU A 1080 -28.34 9.38 -30.84
CA GLU A 1080 -27.51 8.17 -30.63
C GLU A 1080 -27.36 7.82 -29.14
N THR A 1081 -27.36 6.53 -28.83
CA THR A 1081 -27.11 5.99 -27.49
C THR A 1081 -25.62 5.66 -27.28
N GLU A 1082 -25.18 5.60 -26.01
CA GLU A 1082 -23.80 5.22 -25.65
C GLU A 1082 -23.37 3.89 -26.29
N ASP A 1083 -24.26 2.89 -26.28
CA ASP A 1083 -23.99 1.55 -26.84
C ASP A 1083 -23.80 1.59 -28.36
N GLU A 1084 -24.58 2.41 -29.08
CA GLU A 1084 -24.44 2.59 -30.52
C GLU A 1084 -23.10 3.24 -30.88
N TYR A 1085 -22.68 4.23 -30.09
CA TYR A 1085 -21.40 4.91 -30.29
C TYR A 1085 -20.20 3.99 -29.97
N LEU A 1086 -20.21 3.32 -28.82
CA LEU A 1086 -19.14 2.40 -28.44
C LEU A 1086 -19.03 1.25 -29.44
N LYS A 1087 -20.16 0.75 -29.96
CA LYS A 1087 -20.15 -0.26 -31.03
C LYS A 1087 -19.50 0.25 -32.31
N ALA A 1088 -19.76 1.49 -32.72
CA ALA A 1088 -19.11 2.11 -33.87
C ALA A 1088 -17.59 2.28 -33.64
N LEU A 1089 -17.19 2.70 -32.44
CA LEU A 1089 -15.79 2.87 -32.05
C LEU A 1089 -15.03 1.52 -32.07
N LEU A 1090 -15.63 0.45 -31.53
CA LEU A 1090 -15.09 -0.90 -31.53
C LEU A 1090 -15.07 -1.56 -32.92
N GLN A 1091 -15.88 -1.09 -33.86
CA GLN A 1091 -15.80 -1.52 -35.26
C GLN A 1091 -14.65 -0.81 -35.99
N ALA A 1092 -14.38 0.46 -35.65
CA ALA A 1092 -13.32 1.28 -36.24
C ALA A 1092 -11.92 1.02 -35.66
N GLY A 1093 -11.83 0.43 -34.46
CA GLY A 1093 -10.56 0.17 -33.78
C GLY A 1093 -10.73 -0.70 -32.54
N GLU A 1094 -9.64 -0.83 -31.78
CA GLU A 1094 -9.64 -1.55 -30.52
C GLU A 1094 -9.51 -0.56 -29.37
N LEU A 1095 -10.28 -0.78 -28.30
CA LEU A 1095 -10.29 0.09 -27.12
C LEU A 1095 -9.85 -0.72 -25.89
N ILE A 1096 -8.92 -0.16 -25.11
CA ILE A 1096 -8.34 -0.79 -23.92
C ILE A 1096 -8.44 0.18 -22.75
N VAL A 1097 -8.90 -0.30 -21.60
CA VAL A 1097 -8.83 0.43 -20.33
C VAL A 1097 -7.45 0.21 -19.72
N VAL A 1098 -6.66 1.28 -19.58
CA VAL A 1098 -5.32 1.27 -18.98
C VAL A 1098 -5.38 1.62 -17.49
N GLN A 1099 -6.24 2.55 -17.10
CA GLN A 1099 -6.52 2.93 -15.71
C GLN A 1099 -8.03 2.88 -15.48
N THR A 1100 -8.44 2.22 -14.40
CA THR A 1100 -9.85 2.04 -14.06
C THR A 1100 -10.47 3.28 -13.42
N SER A 1101 -11.79 3.37 -13.54
CA SER A 1101 -12.65 4.40 -12.95
C SER A 1101 -13.97 3.79 -12.51
N ARG A 1102 -14.92 4.63 -12.07
CA ARG A 1102 -16.29 4.19 -11.76
C ARG A 1102 -17.01 3.65 -12.99
N ASP A 1103 -16.84 4.30 -14.14
CA ASP A 1103 -17.49 3.88 -15.39
C ASP A 1103 -16.71 2.76 -16.07
N TRP A 1104 -15.39 2.67 -15.85
CA TRP A 1104 -14.51 1.66 -16.41
C TRP A 1104 -13.86 0.80 -15.29
N PRO A 1105 -14.57 -0.18 -14.71
CA PRO A 1105 -14.17 -0.82 -13.45
C PRO A 1105 -13.00 -1.81 -13.55
N ALA A 1106 -12.60 -2.22 -14.76
CA ALA A 1106 -11.57 -3.25 -14.97
C ALA A 1106 -10.58 -2.85 -16.07
N ILE A 1107 -9.29 -3.18 -15.85
CA ILE A 1107 -8.25 -3.05 -16.88
C ILE A 1107 -8.43 -4.21 -17.85
N SER A 1108 -8.97 -3.94 -19.03
CA SER A 1108 -9.20 -4.95 -20.06
C SER A 1108 -9.40 -4.33 -21.44
N TRP A 1109 -9.47 -5.18 -22.46
CA TRP A 1109 -10.05 -4.84 -23.74
C TRP A 1109 -11.55 -4.60 -23.58
N VAL A 1110 -12.08 -3.58 -24.27
CA VAL A 1110 -13.51 -3.27 -24.26
C VAL A 1110 -14.20 -4.09 -25.37
N THR A 1111 -15.26 -4.81 -25.00
CA THR A 1111 -16.04 -5.68 -25.91
C THR A 1111 -17.46 -5.14 -26.12
N PRO A 1112 -18.15 -5.53 -27.22
CA PRO A 1112 -19.57 -5.25 -27.38
C PRO A 1112 -20.37 -5.94 -26.26
N GLY A 1113 -20.98 -5.17 -25.35
CA GLY A 1113 -21.68 -5.70 -24.17
C GLY A 1113 -20.94 -5.53 -22.83
N TRP A 1114 -19.80 -4.83 -22.82
CA TRP A 1114 -18.94 -4.69 -21.63
C TRP A 1114 -19.67 -4.26 -20.34
N LYS A 1115 -20.76 -3.47 -20.42
CA LYS A 1115 -21.58 -3.09 -19.25
C LYS A 1115 -22.44 -4.22 -18.68
N GLN A 1116 -22.97 -5.10 -19.53
CA GLN A 1116 -23.70 -6.30 -19.09
C GLN A 1116 -22.72 -7.35 -18.54
N ASP A 1117 -21.52 -7.38 -19.11
CA ASP A 1117 -20.44 -8.27 -18.70
C ASP A 1117 -19.93 -7.98 -17.27
N VAL A 1118 -19.97 -6.73 -16.78
CA VAL A 1118 -19.65 -6.41 -15.36
C VAL A 1118 -20.56 -7.17 -14.36
N GLY A 1119 -21.77 -7.55 -14.78
CA GLY A 1119 -22.69 -8.40 -14.01
C GLY A 1119 -22.73 -9.88 -14.44
N SER A 1120 -22.22 -10.21 -15.63
CA SER A 1120 -22.18 -11.58 -16.16
C SER A 1120 -21.25 -11.68 -17.36
N TRP A 1121 -19.93 -11.84 -17.15
CA TRP A 1121 -18.99 -12.13 -18.23
C TRP A 1121 -19.30 -13.51 -18.84
N THR A 1122 -20.08 -13.58 -19.92
CA THR A 1122 -20.41 -14.81 -20.68
C THR A 1122 -19.84 -14.80 -22.10
N ALA A 1123 -18.80 -15.61 -22.30
CA ALA A 1123 -18.39 -16.37 -23.48
C ALA A 1123 -18.59 -15.75 -24.88
N GLN A 1124 -17.47 -15.46 -25.56
CA GLN A 1124 -17.02 -16.22 -26.74
C GLN A 1124 -15.63 -15.72 -27.20
N TYR A 1125 -14.91 -16.59 -27.91
CA TYR A 1125 -13.59 -16.45 -28.55
C TYR A 1125 -12.39 -17.00 -27.78
N GLY A 1126 -11.78 -17.99 -28.42
CA GLY A 1126 -10.67 -18.80 -27.93
C GLY A 1126 -9.32 -18.06 -27.94
N PRO A 1127 -8.30 -18.68 -27.32
CA PRO A 1127 -6.99 -18.06 -27.13
C PRO A 1127 -6.26 -17.98 -28.47
N SER A 1128 -5.99 -16.76 -28.96
CA SER A 1128 -4.89 -16.56 -29.88
C SER A 1128 -3.61 -16.48 -29.04
N THR A 1129 -2.83 -17.56 -29.05
CA THR A 1129 -1.51 -17.67 -28.41
C THR A 1129 -0.54 -16.63 -28.95
N SER A 1130 -0.46 -15.48 -28.29
CA SER A 1130 0.74 -14.64 -28.22
C SER A 1130 0.60 -13.76 -26.98
N ALA A 1131 1.68 -13.65 -26.21
CA ALA A 1131 1.77 -12.83 -25.00
C ALA A 1131 1.77 -11.33 -25.36
N PRO A 1132 1.61 -10.36 -24.43
CA PRO A 1132 1.19 -8.96 -24.66
C PRO A 1132 2.08 -8.04 -25.51
N TRP A 1133 3.06 -8.60 -26.21
CA TRP A 1133 3.48 -8.13 -27.53
C TRP A 1133 2.50 -8.58 -28.65
N ALA A 1134 1.35 -9.16 -28.29
CA ALA A 1134 0.35 -9.67 -29.18
C ALA A 1134 -0.23 -8.51 -29.98
N ARG A 1135 0.24 -8.45 -31.22
CA ARG A 1135 -0.29 -7.68 -32.35
C ARG A 1135 -1.77 -7.36 -32.12
N SER A 1136 -2.15 -6.10 -32.30
CA SER A 1136 -3.53 -5.77 -32.64
C SER A 1136 -3.97 -6.80 -33.69
N GLN A 1137 -5.18 -7.36 -33.55
CA GLN A 1137 -5.64 -8.39 -34.50
C GLN A 1137 -5.67 -7.87 -35.94
N ALA A 1138 -5.54 -6.55 -36.12
CA ALA A 1138 -5.55 -5.85 -37.39
C ALA A 1138 -4.18 -5.42 -37.94
N THR A 1139 -3.13 -5.32 -37.12
CA THR A 1139 -1.83 -4.77 -37.57
C THR A 1139 -0.69 -5.73 -37.29
N ASN A 1140 -0.17 -6.33 -38.36
CA ASN A 1140 1.02 -7.20 -38.38
C ASN A 1140 2.34 -6.42 -38.13
N ARG A 1141 2.28 -5.25 -37.49
CA ARG A 1141 3.43 -4.38 -37.22
C ARG A 1141 3.76 -4.41 -35.74
N ASP A 1142 5.05 -4.55 -35.46
CA ASP A 1142 5.59 -4.59 -34.11
C ASP A 1142 5.23 -3.29 -33.36
N GLU A 1143 4.43 -3.41 -32.29
CA GLU A 1143 4.38 -2.39 -31.21
C GLU A 1143 5.61 -2.52 -30.28
N LEU A 1144 6.75 -2.94 -30.85
CA LEU A 1144 8.08 -2.95 -30.27
C LEU A 1144 9.13 -2.50 -31.27
#